data_AF-A0A7D9CYA0-F1
#
_entry.id   AF-A0A7D9CYA0-F1
#
_cell.length_a   1.000
_cell.length_b   1.000
_cell.length_c   1.000
_cell.angle_alpha   90.00
_cell.angle_beta   90.00
_cell.angle_gamma   90.00
#
_symmetry.space_group_name_H-M   'P 1'
#
loop_
_entity.id
_entity.type
_entity.pdbx_description
1 polymer ?
#
loop_
_entity_poly.entity_id
_entity_poly.type
_entity_poly.pdbx_seq_one_letter_code
_entity_poly.pdbx_strand_id
1 'polypeptide(L)'
;MPLTEVRGKYRDDFLGDGNEHHDSTDEHLPKTKRTSGKRGRTQKRHINRSMARNRDGDEQSMKRRKTDGDANNLEIDTSDDEEAENLEIENESEDEDEENSDSNAYGFLIKNLKEEYGDDEDENNIGEEDDEEPDILNEKGSAEGEMIEENGDESDADADEDEDQEEEEEDNLSDGDNTDTHFDALDKHFNEEDKIDKLVSSYEARIKKEGSRGFLRVSERCNFREDGYVKVDMQYQGLDYDYKAPEAEKQDLKSLLAHYNVRKNIQEGFLSAKHTDLEVSLIDSLLKYQNVQLHYYHSSDIRKNYQKYYLLHCLNHILKTRNRVLSNNQKKKKIMEQIDKEQIDPSEADKPQFRDQGYTRPRVLILLPTRNAAWEVVNKLVNLSGIETVESKKRFREQFYDSFGRGNTPSELSYRKKPTDFREMFKGNSNDYFCLGVKLTRKSIRLYAKLDQSDIIVASPLGLKMIYEKSANSKGRKRGRKEDTEFLSSIEISVLDKCEGLLMQNWEHVTEILEKRLNAPAKNFEEFKVDFSRVRMWAINDQYKFVTQMLVFGKYGTPELNSTIMNSKMSSNLQSGAVIYKPSIGRGNCVIDNFKEKLARVGIIGRYTKLNQAFMRFDTNSIVSEPDKRFEYFKNVMLPQIINKASYDFGTLIYVPNYIDYLRLTNYLRNESSISFVSIDEYSSQSKVTRSRAKFADARNDARVMVMTERLHFYKRYSIKGVRNVIFYDIPTDPDFYSQILQFVVDEKIRVEVSVDGNDEEEEEEEEGEEEDGDEEEEEEEEPQDGNDYQVEMDLNLCMIRAMFSKFDLMRLEKVVGLRNAARLCNEDSEVNVFN
;
A
#
# COMPACT_ATOMS: atom_id res chain seq x y z
N MET A 1 46.94 -24.46 -8.94
CA MET A 1 48.23 -24.65 -8.22
C MET A 1 49.36 -24.07 -9.07
N PRO A 2 50.50 -23.68 -8.49
CA PRO A 2 50.80 -23.45 -7.06
C PRO A 2 50.41 -22.01 -6.66
N LEU A 3 49.87 -21.71 -5.47
CA LEU A 3 50.42 -21.75 -4.10
C LEU A 3 51.42 -20.63 -3.76
N THR A 4 51.00 -19.74 -2.85
CA THR A 4 51.77 -19.34 -1.65
C THR A 4 50.81 -18.82 -0.58
N GLU A 5 51.02 -19.21 0.68
CA GLU A 5 50.23 -18.79 1.85
C GLU A 5 50.99 -17.74 2.67
N VAL A 6 50.28 -16.86 3.38
CA VAL A 6 50.75 -16.30 4.67
C VAL A 6 49.58 -16.13 5.63
N ARG A 7 49.66 -16.76 6.81
CA ARG A 7 48.81 -16.45 7.99
C ARG A 7 49.53 -15.44 8.88
N GLY A 8 48.80 -14.51 9.49
CA GLY A 8 49.29 -13.62 10.54
C GLY A 8 48.26 -13.41 11.65
N LYS A 9 48.67 -13.54 12.92
CA LYS A 9 47.83 -13.33 14.11
C LYS A 9 48.38 -12.17 14.97
N TYR A 10 47.54 -11.22 15.32
CA TYR A 10 47.52 -10.38 16.54
C TYR A 10 46.08 -9.82 16.58
N ARG A 11 45.22 -10.02 17.59
CA ARG A 11 45.33 -10.24 19.04
C ARG A 11 45.71 -9.00 19.84
N ASP A 12 44.93 -8.83 20.90
CA ASP A 12 44.69 -7.67 21.74
C ASP A 12 45.89 -7.21 22.56
N ASP A 13 45.94 -5.91 22.86
CA ASP A 13 46.29 -5.39 24.19
C ASP A 13 46.08 -3.87 24.25
N PHE A 14 45.34 -3.37 25.26
CA PHE A 14 45.66 -2.13 26.00
C PHE A 14 44.71 -1.95 27.21
N LEU A 15 45.29 -1.89 28.42
CA LEU A 15 44.60 -1.67 29.70
C LEU A 15 45.46 -0.79 30.61
N GLY A 16 44.81 -0.04 31.52
CA GLY A 16 45.43 0.61 32.68
C GLY A 16 45.96 2.06 32.49
N ASP A 17 46.15 2.85 33.55
CA ASP A 17 45.70 2.67 34.95
C ASP A 17 45.81 3.97 35.80
N GLY A 18 45.25 3.99 37.02
CA GLY A 18 45.45 4.99 38.10
C GLY A 18 44.41 6.14 38.16
N ASN A 19 43.69 6.39 39.27
CA ASN A 19 44.07 6.91 40.62
C ASN A 19 44.16 8.46 40.66
N GLU A 20 43.73 9.21 41.71
CA GLU A 20 43.35 8.86 43.10
C GLU A 20 42.41 9.92 43.77
N HIS A 21 42.12 9.76 45.08
CA HIS A 21 41.30 10.54 46.07
C HIS A 21 41.08 12.08 45.91
N HIS A 22 40.15 12.79 46.59
CA HIS A 22 39.39 12.67 47.87
C HIS A 22 37.96 13.32 47.66
N ASP A 23 37.01 13.56 48.59
CA ASP A 23 36.94 13.51 50.06
C ASP A 23 35.57 13.01 50.64
N SER A 24 34.87 13.78 51.50
CA SER A 24 33.81 13.30 52.42
C SER A 24 32.81 14.38 52.91
N THR A 25 31.86 13.99 53.79
CA THR A 25 30.80 14.77 54.53
C THR A 25 29.45 15.04 53.81
N ASP A 26 28.28 15.00 54.48
CA ASP A 26 27.82 14.16 55.61
C ASP A 26 26.26 14.11 55.70
N GLU A 27 25.71 13.26 56.58
CA GLU A 27 24.37 13.22 57.26
C GLU A 27 23.14 14.05 56.74
N HIS A 28 21.86 13.65 56.87
CA HIS A 28 21.19 12.73 57.82
C HIS A 28 19.78 12.26 57.34
N LEU A 29 19.15 11.29 58.02
CA LEU A 29 17.78 10.78 57.76
C LEU A 29 16.79 11.08 58.91
N PRO A 30 15.47 11.10 58.63
CA PRO A 30 14.53 10.32 59.47
C PRO A 30 13.44 9.60 58.64
N LYS A 31 13.32 8.26 58.70
CA LYS A 31 12.77 7.40 59.79
C LYS A 31 11.24 7.47 60.01
N THR A 32 10.53 6.64 59.22
CA THR A 32 9.51 5.63 59.64
C THR A 32 8.45 5.95 60.71
N LYS A 33 7.18 5.63 60.42
CA LYS A 33 6.21 5.10 61.42
C LYS A 33 5.29 4.02 60.82
N ARG A 34 4.77 3.14 61.69
CA ARG A 34 3.89 1.99 61.40
C ARG A 34 2.49 2.22 62.00
N THR A 35 1.59 1.23 61.84
CA THR A 35 0.28 1.04 62.54
C THR A 35 -0.88 1.91 62.05
N SER A 36 -2.16 1.50 62.11
CA SER A 36 -2.78 0.15 62.19
C SER A 36 -4.29 0.28 61.94
N GLY A 37 -4.94 -0.66 61.25
CA GLY A 37 -6.38 -0.57 60.95
C GLY A 37 -7.33 -1.11 62.03
N LYS A 38 -8.61 -0.71 61.99
CA LYS A 38 -9.75 -1.44 62.60
C LYS A 38 -11.12 -0.99 62.09
N ARG A 39 -11.93 -1.99 61.69
CA ARG A 39 -13.41 -2.15 61.77
C ARG A 39 -14.26 -0.92 62.18
N GLY A 40 -15.25 -0.56 61.34
CA GLY A 40 -16.36 0.37 61.68
C GLY A 40 -17.70 -0.33 62.01
N ARG A 41 -18.78 0.45 62.25
CA ARG A 41 -20.17 -0.06 62.38
C ARG A 41 -21.25 1.06 62.44
N THR A 42 -22.32 0.98 61.63
CA THR A 42 -23.74 1.41 61.90
C THR A 42 -24.05 2.90 62.29
N GLN A 43 -25.26 3.49 62.14
CA GLN A 43 -26.63 2.96 61.92
C GLN A 43 -27.65 4.01 61.35
N LYS A 44 -28.63 3.53 60.55
CA LYS A 44 -30.06 3.95 60.39
C LYS A 44 -30.53 5.43 60.26
N ARG A 45 -31.24 5.68 59.15
CA ARG A 45 -32.62 6.25 58.97
C ARG A 45 -33.08 7.50 59.76
N HIS A 46 -33.72 8.43 59.05
CA HIS A 46 -35.18 8.66 59.22
C HIS A 46 -35.86 9.22 57.95
N ILE A 47 -37.20 9.22 57.92
CA ILE A 47 -38.08 9.55 56.77
C ILE A 47 -38.91 10.80 57.09
N ASN A 48 -39.30 11.59 56.08
CA ASN A 48 -40.59 12.31 56.09
C ASN A 48 -41.15 12.56 54.67
N ARG A 49 -42.48 12.65 54.55
CA ARG A 49 -43.28 12.92 53.33
C ARG A 49 -44.35 13.98 53.63
N SER A 50 -44.63 14.88 52.70
CA SER A 50 -45.91 15.64 52.59
C SER A 50 -45.98 16.30 51.19
N MET A 51 -46.79 15.87 50.23
CA MET A 51 -48.26 15.95 50.07
C MET A 51 -48.86 17.36 49.82
N ALA A 52 -49.25 17.64 48.57
CA ALA A 52 -50.43 18.42 48.12
C ALA A 52 -50.40 18.59 46.56
N ARG A 53 -51.50 18.76 45.80
CA ARG A 53 -52.87 18.20 45.85
C ARG A 53 -53.59 18.49 44.50
N ASN A 54 -54.62 17.71 44.15
CA ASN A 54 -55.32 17.76 42.84
C ASN A 54 -56.06 19.07 42.52
N ARG A 55 -56.21 19.36 41.21
CA ARG A 55 -57.43 19.78 40.47
C ARG A 55 -57.06 20.12 39.01
N ASP A 56 -57.92 20.08 37.99
CA ASP A 56 -59.15 19.35 37.59
C ASP A 56 -59.69 20.14 36.37
N GLY A 57 -59.96 19.49 35.24
CA GLY A 57 -60.68 20.04 34.07
C GLY A 57 -59.94 21.10 33.21
N ASP A 58 -60.43 21.45 32.02
CA ASP A 58 -61.35 20.75 31.09
C ASP A 58 -61.28 21.43 29.69
N GLU A 59 -61.96 20.88 28.67
CA GLU A 59 -62.32 21.54 27.39
C GLU A 59 -61.18 22.00 26.43
N GLN A 60 -61.39 22.21 25.12
CA GLN A 60 -62.15 21.44 24.09
C GLN A 60 -61.83 22.00 22.68
N SER A 61 -61.97 21.15 21.65
CA SER A 61 -62.50 21.48 20.30
C SER A 61 -61.62 22.06 19.15
N MET A 62 -61.94 21.53 17.95
CA MET A 62 -61.84 22.06 16.56
C MET A 62 -60.47 22.47 15.96
N LYS A 63 -59.99 21.90 14.85
CA LYS A 63 -60.55 21.74 13.47
C LYS A 63 -60.70 23.04 12.65
N ARG A 64 -59.77 23.24 11.69
CA ARG A 64 -60.03 23.79 10.33
C ARG A 64 -59.20 22.93 9.35
N ARG A 65 -59.76 22.24 8.34
CA ARG A 65 -60.54 22.66 7.13
C ARG A 65 -59.61 23.31 6.10
N LYS A 66 -59.33 22.62 4.97
CA LYS A 66 -60.03 22.62 3.65
C LYS A 66 -59.28 23.54 2.65
N THR A 67 -59.25 23.37 1.31
CA THR A 67 -59.96 22.50 0.34
C THR A 67 -59.25 22.50 -1.02
N ASP A 68 -59.52 21.49 -1.87
CA ASP A 68 -59.72 21.46 -3.35
C ASP A 68 -58.78 22.26 -4.30
N GLY A 69 -58.50 21.86 -5.55
CA GLY A 69 -58.93 20.70 -6.34
C GLY A 69 -58.73 20.92 -7.86
N ASP A 70 -58.81 19.85 -8.66
CA ASP A 70 -58.93 19.79 -10.14
C ASP A 70 -57.82 20.42 -11.04
N ALA A 71 -57.70 20.12 -12.35
CA ALA A 71 -57.85 18.88 -13.13
C ALA A 71 -57.44 19.15 -14.61
N ASN A 72 -57.12 18.09 -15.38
CA ASN A 72 -57.09 18.05 -16.87
C ASN A 72 -55.98 18.87 -17.59
N ASN A 73 -55.51 18.54 -18.81
CA ASN A 73 -55.99 17.62 -19.87
C ASN A 73 -54.80 17.07 -20.72
N LEU A 74 -54.90 15.82 -21.22
CA LEU A 74 -54.77 15.30 -22.62
C LEU A 74 -53.62 15.82 -23.56
N GLU A 75 -53.04 15.05 -24.51
CA GLU A 75 -53.28 13.70 -25.08
C GLU A 75 -52.15 13.26 -26.06
N ILE A 76 -52.03 11.94 -26.38
CA ILE A 76 -51.67 11.33 -27.71
C ILE A 76 -50.26 11.62 -28.31
N ASP A 77 -49.46 10.72 -28.92
CA ASP A 77 -49.42 9.26 -29.23
C ASP A 77 -47.96 8.95 -29.76
N THR A 78 -47.43 7.79 -30.19
CA THR A 78 -47.75 6.35 -30.45
C THR A 78 -46.37 5.58 -30.49
N SER A 79 -46.16 4.27 -30.71
CA SER A 79 -46.94 3.02 -30.86
C SER A 79 -46.01 1.78 -30.76
N ASP A 80 -46.43 0.75 -30.02
CA ASP A 80 -46.52 -0.70 -30.37
C ASP A 80 -45.28 -1.58 -30.76
N ASP A 81 -45.55 -2.90 -30.70
CA ASP A 81 -44.77 -4.13 -31.00
C ASP A 81 -43.54 -4.42 -30.10
N GLU A 82 -43.44 -5.49 -29.29
CA GLU A 82 -43.67 -6.96 -29.48
C GLU A 82 -42.58 -7.62 -30.37
N GLU A 83 -42.13 -8.87 -30.16
CA GLU A 83 -42.69 -10.04 -29.46
C GLU A 83 -41.74 -10.65 -28.38
N ALA A 84 -42.19 -11.71 -27.70
CA ALA A 84 -41.42 -12.55 -26.77
C ALA A 84 -41.49 -14.03 -27.19
N GLU A 85 -40.68 -14.90 -26.59
CA GLU A 85 -41.02 -16.34 -26.53
C GLU A 85 -40.41 -17.03 -25.28
N ASN A 86 -41.18 -17.96 -24.70
CA ASN A 86 -40.87 -18.65 -23.44
C ASN A 86 -40.19 -20.01 -23.69
N LEU A 87 -39.47 -20.53 -22.68
CA LEU A 87 -39.49 -21.96 -22.37
C LEU A 87 -39.48 -22.18 -20.86
N GLU A 88 -40.56 -22.78 -20.36
CA GLU A 88 -40.65 -23.37 -19.01
C GLU A 88 -40.10 -24.80 -19.04
N ILE A 89 -39.52 -25.28 -17.92
CA ILE A 89 -39.28 -26.70 -17.66
C ILE A 89 -39.68 -26.98 -16.21
N GLU A 90 -40.34 -28.12 -16.00
CA GLU A 90 -41.02 -28.50 -14.76
C GLU A 90 -40.06 -29.02 -13.66
N ASN A 91 -40.49 -28.93 -12.40
CA ASN A 91 -39.84 -29.61 -11.27
C ASN A 91 -40.47 -31.00 -11.07
N GLU A 92 -39.64 -32.02 -10.87
CA GLU A 92 -40.06 -33.30 -10.27
C GLU A 92 -39.52 -33.40 -8.83
N SER A 93 -40.22 -34.17 -7.97
CA SER A 93 -40.07 -34.15 -6.51
C SER A 93 -39.15 -35.23 -5.94
N GLU A 94 -38.72 -35.00 -4.69
CA GLU A 94 -37.98 -35.94 -3.84
C GLU A 94 -38.84 -37.14 -3.38
N ASP A 95 -38.18 -38.22 -2.95
CA ASP A 95 -38.63 -39.16 -1.89
C ASP A 95 -37.51 -40.18 -1.60
N GLU A 96 -36.95 -40.21 -0.37
CA GLU A 96 -36.46 -41.42 0.34
C GLU A 96 -36.03 -41.08 1.80
N ASP A 97 -36.63 -41.76 2.78
CA ASP A 97 -36.37 -41.61 4.23
C ASP A 97 -35.27 -42.58 4.74
N GLU A 98 -34.48 -42.19 5.77
CA GLU A 98 -34.09 -43.11 6.86
C GLU A 98 -33.67 -42.40 8.18
N GLU A 99 -33.37 -43.16 9.24
CA GLU A 99 -33.79 -42.81 10.62
C GLU A 99 -32.84 -42.00 11.55
N ASN A 100 -33.45 -41.47 12.62
CA ASN A 100 -32.84 -40.70 13.73
C ASN A 100 -32.00 -41.54 14.71
N SER A 101 -30.89 -40.99 15.25
CA SER A 101 -30.38 -41.45 16.57
C SER A 101 -29.58 -40.45 17.47
N ASP A 102 -29.40 -39.17 17.12
CA ASP A 102 -28.49 -38.25 17.88
C ASP A 102 -29.15 -37.17 18.78
N SER A 103 -30.48 -37.00 18.73
CA SER A 103 -31.20 -35.88 19.38
C SER A 103 -30.93 -35.71 20.90
N ASN A 104 -30.66 -36.81 21.61
CA ASN A 104 -30.46 -36.80 23.07
C ASN A 104 -29.10 -36.21 23.52
N ALA A 105 -28.07 -36.16 22.66
CA ALA A 105 -26.78 -35.57 23.02
C ALA A 105 -26.86 -34.04 23.11
N TYR A 106 -27.53 -33.43 22.13
CA TYR A 106 -27.67 -31.97 22.00
C TYR A 106 -28.46 -31.34 23.17
N GLY A 107 -29.53 -32.01 23.62
CA GLY A 107 -30.35 -31.55 24.75
C GLY A 107 -29.58 -31.46 26.08
N PHE A 108 -28.60 -32.34 26.31
CA PHE A 108 -27.77 -32.28 27.52
C PHE A 108 -26.76 -31.12 27.47
N LEU A 109 -26.23 -30.83 26.28
CA LEU A 109 -25.29 -29.73 26.04
C LEU A 109 -25.95 -28.35 26.21
N ILE A 110 -27.15 -28.17 25.64
CA ILE A 110 -27.96 -26.94 25.84
C ILE A 110 -28.30 -26.75 27.32
N LYS A 111 -28.61 -27.82 28.06
CA LYS A 111 -28.95 -27.71 29.47
C LYS A 111 -27.79 -27.18 30.32
N ASN A 112 -26.57 -27.63 30.07
CA ASN A 112 -25.38 -27.12 30.76
C ASN A 112 -25.10 -25.65 30.39
N LEU A 113 -25.27 -25.26 29.12
CA LEU A 113 -25.08 -23.88 28.67
C LEU A 113 -26.09 -22.90 29.28
N LYS A 114 -27.32 -23.35 29.56
CA LYS A 114 -28.37 -22.55 30.23
C LYS A 114 -28.19 -22.38 31.74
N GLU A 115 -27.27 -23.10 32.40
CA GLU A 115 -26.95 -22.84 33.81
C GLU A 115 -25.81 -21.81 33.99
N GLU A 116 -25.09 -21.45 32.91
CA GLU A 116 -23.92 -20.55 32.98
C GLU A 116 -24.24 -19.08 32.62
N TYR A 117 -25.38 -18.82 31.97
CA TYR A 117 -25.90 -17.48 31.67
C TYR A 117 -27.36 -17.37 32.11
N GLY A 118 -27.65 -16.48 33.06
CA GLY A 118 -29.01 -16.26 33.56
C GLY A 118 -29.86 -15.43 32.59
N ASP A 119 -31.11 -15.86 32.38
CA ASP A 119 -32.12 -15.12 31.63
C ASP A 119 -32.53 -13.81 32.37
N ASP A 120 -32.82 -12.77 31.59
CA ASP A 120 -33.80 -11.72 31.91
C ASP A 120 -34.67 -11.56 30.64
N GLU A 121 -35.99 -11.63 30.79
CA GLU A 121 -36.97 -11.75 29.69
C GLU A 121 -37.49 -10.36 29.21
N ASP A 122 -37.92 -10.24 27.95
CA ASP A 122 -39.31 -9.85 27.61
C ASP A 122 -39.57 -9.64 26.09
N GLU A 123 -40.35 -10.57 25.52
CA GLU A 123 -41.54 -10.38 24.66
C GLU A 123 -41.60 -9.46 23.41
N ASN A 124 -41.96 -10.13 22.29
CA ASN A 124 -43.12 -9.86 21.40
C ASN A 124 -43.04 -9.03 20.07
N ASN A 125 -43.05 -9.80 18.96
CA ASN A 125 -44.06 -9.77 17.86
C ASN A 125 -43.75 -9.00 16.53
N ILE A 126 -44.48 -9.36 15.45
CA ILE A 126 -44.34 -8.99 14.01
C ILE A 126 -43.19 -9.76 13.31
N GLY A 127 -43.28 -10.24 12.05
CA GLY A 127 -44.35 -10.25 11.03
C GLY A 127 -43.87 -10.96 9.73
N GLU A 128 -44.73 -11.17 8.75
CA GLU A 128 -44.50 -12.05 7.56
C GLU A 128 -43.70 -11.41 6.39
N GLU A 129 -43.00 -12.28 5.64
CA GLU A 129 -42.65 -12.28 4.20
C GLU A 129 -41.97 -11.06 3.52
N ASP A 130 -40.73 -11.23 3.01
CA ASP A 130 -40.43 -11.41 1.56
C ASP A 130 -38.92 -11.68 1.31
N ASP A 131 -38.56 -12.24 0.14
CA ASP A 131 -37.20 -12.69 -0.23
C ASP A 131 -36.30 -11.60 -0.87
N GLU A 132 -35.00 -11.57 -0.54
CA GLU A 132 -33.92 -10.91 -1.30
C GLU A 132 -32.63 -11.77 -1.36
N GLU A 133 -31.72 -11.40 -2.26
CA GLU A 133 -30.54 -12.17 -2.71
C GLU A 133 -29.49 -12.52 -1.61
N PRO A 134 -28.65 -13.57 -1.80
CA PRO A 134 -27.73 -14.08 -0.77
C PRO A 134 -26.58 -13.10 -0.44
N ASP A 135 -26.79 -12.30 0.60
CA ASP A 135 -25.79 -11.37 1.13
C ASP A 135 -24.56 -12.08 1.74
N ILE A 136 -23.39 -11.45 1.64
CA ILE A 136 -22.11 -12.06 1.99
C ILE A 136 -21.93 -12.08 3.51
N LEU A 137 -21.98 -13.27 4.10
CA LEU A 137 -21.82 -13.52 5.53
C LEU A 137 -20.58 -12.85 6.14
N ASN A 138 -20.81 -11.73 6.83
CA ASN A 138 -19.86 -11.15 7.78
C ASN A 138 -19.73 -12.09 8.99
N GLU A 139 -18.63 -12.84 9.10
CA GLU A 139 -18.24 -13.45 10.37
C GLU A 139 -18.08 -12.35 11.43
N LYS A 140 -18.84 -12.45 12.54
CA LYS A 140 -18.78 -11.52 13.68
C LYS A 140 -17.49 -11.69 14.51
N GLY A 141 -16.35 -11.39 13.90
CA GLY A 141 -15.17 -11.00 14.66
C GLY A 141 -15.42 -9.65 15.32
N SER A 142 -15.22 -9.55 16.65
CA SER A 142 -15.46 -8.30 17.37
C SER A 142 -14.48 -7.21 16.90
N ALA A 143 -15.00 -6.31 16.09
CA ALA A 143 -14.27 -5.19 15.49
C ALA A 143 -15.12 -3.92 15.57
N GLU A 144 -15.56 -3.57 16.79
CA GLU A 144 -15.92 -2.18 17.13
C GLU A 144 -14.66 -1.30 17.09
N GLY A 145 -14.13 -1.11 15.89
CA GLY A 145 -12.99 -0.23 15.62
C GLY A 145 -13.45 1.21 15.75
N GLU A 146 -13.13 1.84 16.88
CA GLU A 146 -13.55 3.19 17.26
C GLU A 146 -13.50 4.19 16.09
N MET A 147 -14.66 4.70 15.68
CA MET A 147 -14.70 5.92 14.88
C MET A 147 -14.39 7.10 15.80
N ILE A 148 -13.24 7.75 15.59
CA ILE A 148 -12.85 8.99 16.31
C ILE A 148 -12.67 10.14 15.32
N GLU A 149 -13.77 10.43 14.62
CA GLU A 149 -14.11 11.78 14.14
C GLU A 149 -15.20 12.36 15.05
N GLU A 150 -14.86 12.53 16.33
CA GLU A 150 -15.52 13.52 17.17
C GLU A 150 -14.47 14.58 17.56
N ASN A 151 -14.89 15.84 17.38
CA ASN A 151 -14.32 17.07 17.93
C ASN A 151 -12.80 17.27 17.74
N GLY A 152 -12.45 17.94 16.63
CA GLY A 152 -11.75 19.22 16.82
C GLY A 152 -12.80 20.22 17.32
N ASP A 153 -12.48 21.02 18.32
CA ASP A 153 -13.47 21.93 18.93
C ASP A 153 -13.83 23.05 17.96
N GLU A 154 -15.11 23.42 17.91
CA GLU A 154 -15.61 24.48 16.99
C GLU A 154 -15.09 25.90 17.34
N SER A 155 -14.24 26.02 18.38
CA SER A 155 -13.46 27.22 18.70
C SER A 155 -12.19 27.40 17.87
N ASP A 156 -11.69 26.34 17.21
CA ASP A 156 -10.35 26.36 16.60
C ASP A 156 -10.26 27.18 15.31
N ALA A 157 -11.39 27.46 14.64
CA ALA A 157 -11.38 28.22 13.37
C ALA A 157 -11.05 29.71 13.57
N ASP A 158 -11.56 30.33 14.63
CA ASP A 158 -11.23 31.71 14.97
C ASP A 158 -9.80 31.80 15.57
N ALA A 159 -9.40 30.80 16.36
CA ALA A 159 -8.04 30.72 16.90
C ALA A 159 -6.97 30.52 15.81
N ASP A 160 -7.25 29.73 14.76
CA ASP A 160 -6.36 29.57 13.60
C ASP A 160 -6.22 30.89 12.79
N GLU A 161 -7.27 31.72 12.69
CA GLU A 161 -7.20 33.05 12.06
C GLU A 161 -6.42 34.07 12.91
N ASP A 162 -6.44 33.96 14.25
CA ASP A 162 -5.59 34.77 15.14
C ASP A 162 -4.12 34.27 15.16
N GLU A 163 -3.86 32.96 15.14
CA GLU A 163 -2.49 32.40 15.04
C GLU A 163 -1.77 32.85 13.76
N ASP A 164 -2.39 32.68 12.59
CA ASP A 164 -1.78 33.09 11.31
C ASP A 164 -1.60 34.64 11.24
N GLN A 165 -2.31 35.43 12.08
CA GLN A 165 -2.10 36.88 12.24
C GLN A 165 -0.95 37.22 13.22
N GLU A 166 -0.81 36.55 14.36
CA GLU A 166 0.34 36.75 15.27
C GLU A 166 1.65 36.32 14.59
N GLU A 167 1.64 35.25 13.80
CA GLU A 167 2.81 34.84 13.01
C GLU A 167 3.17 35.85 11.91
N GLU A 168 2.18 36.58 11.34
CA GLU A 168 2.44 37.72 10.44
C GLU A 168 3.14 38.90 11.13
N GLU A 169 2.91 39.12 12.44
CA GLU A 169 3.57 40.17 13.20
C GLU A 169 5.00 39.77 13.60
N GLU A 170 5.22 38.53 14.07
CA GLU A 170 6.56 38.03 14.43
C GLU A 170 7.50 37.83 13.23
N ASP A 171 7.00 37.62 12.01
CA ASP A 171 7.86 37.49 10.80
C ASP A 171 8.52 38.81 10.40
N ASN A 172 8.04 39.97 10.87
CA ASN A 172 8.65 41.28 10.59
C ASN A 172 10.08 41.45 11.14
N LEU A 173 10.53 40.53 12.01
CA LEU A 173 11.84 40.59 12.67
C LEU A 173 12.87 39.58 12.13
N SER A 174 12.49 38.67 11.20
CA SER A 174 13.24 37.42 11.01
C SER A 174 13.28 36.82 9.60
N ASP A 175 13.42 37.61 8.54
CA ASP A 175 14.11 37.12 7.33
C ASP A 175 14.78 38.27 6.54
N GLY A 176 16.10 38.39 6.71
CA GLY A 176 16.97 39.22 5.87
C GLY A 176 17.61 38.44 4.72
N ASP A 177 17.14 37.22 4.47
CA ASP A 177 17.83 36.22 3.65
C ASP A 177 17.48 36.32 2.16
N ASN A 178 17.74 37.51 1.59
CA ASN A 178 17.61 37.77 0.16
C ASN A 178 18.80 37.17 -0.59
N THR A 179 18.79 35.84 -0.79
CA THR A 179 19.72 35.16 -1.69
C THR A 179 19.43 35.55 -3.13
N ASP A 180 20.18 36.53 -3.66
CA ASP A 180 20.10 37.06 -5.02
C ASP A 180 20.55 36.04 -6.10
N THR A 181 19.85 34.91 -6.20
CA THR A 181 19.96 33.93 -7.27
C THR A 181 18.80 34.11 -8.23
N HIS A 182 19.08 34.46 -9.49
CA HIS A 182 18.10 34.80 -10.54
C HIS A 182 17.28 33.60 -11.06
N PHE A 183 17.10 32.55 -10.26
CA PHE A 183 16.43 31.31 -10.61
C PHE A 183 15.75 30.72 -9.37
N ASP A 184 14.43 30.63 -9.39
CA ASP A 184 13.68 29.78 -8.47
C ASP A 184 12.77 28.87 -9.28
N ALA A 185 12.93 27.55 -9.10
CA ALA A 185 12.11 26.57 -9.80
C ALA A 185 10.63 26.63 -9.36
N LEU A 186 10.32 27.07 -8.14
CA LEU A 186 8.94 27.26 -7.70
C LEU A 186 8.25 28.36 -8.50
N ASP A 187 8.91 29.51 -8.66
CA ASP A 187 8.33 30.63 -9.42
C ASP A 187 8.12 30.26 -10.88
N LYS A 188 9.13 29.62 -11.50
CA LYS A 188 9.00 29.16 -12.89
C LYS A 188 7.87 28.16 -13.09
N HIS A 189 7.71 27.20 -12.18
CA HIS A 189 6.77 26.09 -12.36
C HIS A 189 5.32 26.44 -11.99
N PHE A 190 5.10 27.26 -10.95
CA PHE A 190 3.75 27.55 -10.44
C PHE A 190 3.30 29.00 -10.63
N ASN A 191 4.21 29.96 -10.85
CA ASN A 191 3.88 31.39 -10.76
C ASN A 191 4.16 32.19 -12.04
N GLU A 192 4.94 31.69 -13.00
CA GLU A 192 5.08 32.27 -14.35
C GLU A 192 3.84 31.95 -15.23
N GLU A 193 2.64 32.37 -14.79
CA GLU A 193 1.35 32.04 -15.43
C GLU A 193 1.32 32.30 -16.94
N ASP A 194 1.93 33.40 -17.36
CA ASP A 194 2.10 33.81 -18.75
C ASP A 194 2.81 32.77 -19.64
N LYS A 195 3.66 31.91 -19.07
CA LYS A 195 4.33 30.81 -19.80
C LYS A 195 3.52 29.53 -19.70
N ILE A 196 2.94 29.25 -18.53
CA ILE A 196 2.06 28.10 -18.29
C ILE A 196 0.90 28.12 -19.30
N ASP A 197 0.21 29.25 -19.46
CA ASP A 197 -0.91 29.37 -20.40
C ASP A 197 -0.49 29.23 -21.87
N LYS A 198 0.69 29.74 -22.25
CA LYS A 198 1.26 29.54 -23.60
C LYS A 198 1.60 28.07 -23.86
N LEU A 199 2.18 27.38 -22.88
CA LEU A 199 2.48 25.94 -22.94
C LEU A 199 1.19 25.12 -23.07
N VAL A 200 0.20 25.34 -22.19
CA VAL A 200 -1.11 24.66 -22.24
C VAL A 200 -1.83 24.94 -23.56
N SER A 201 -1.89 26.19 -24.01
CA SER A 201 -2.50 26.58 -25.29
C SER A 201 -1.83 25.86 -26.47
N SER A 202 -0.51 25.76 -26.48
CA SER A 202 0.23 25.04 -27.54
C SER A 202 -0.01 23.53 -27.50
N TYR A 203 -0.10 22.94 -26.31
CA TYR A 203 -0.40 21.52 -26.09
C TYR A 203 -1.83 21.18 -26.52
N GLU A 204 -2.83 22.00 -26.15
CA GLU A 204 -4.20 21.83 -26.59
C GLU A 204 -4.38 22.01 -28.10
N ALA A 205 -3.72 23.02 -28.69
CA ALA A 205 -3.73 23.21 -30.14
C ALA A 205 -3.13 22.00 -30.88
N ARG A 206 -2.10 21.37 -30.30
CA ARG A 206 -1.55 20.10 -30.80
C ARG A 206 -2.57 18.96 -30.70
N ILE A 207 -3.25 18.78 -29.57
CA ILE A 207 -4.30 17.74 -29.40
C ILE A 207 -5.41 17.93 -30.44
N LYS A 208 -5.91 19.16 -30.60
CA LYS A 208 -6.96 19.52 -31.57
C LYS A 208 -6.53 19.27 -33.03
N LYS A 209 -5.23 19.23 -33.33
CA LYS A 209 -4.65 18.97 -34.65
C LYS A 209 -4.29 17.51 -34.90
N GLU A 210 -3.80 16.78 -33.90
CA GLU A 210 -3.31 15.40 -34.03
C GLU A 210 -4.35 14.34 -33.60
N GLY A 211 -5.55 14.77 -33.17
CA GLY A 211 -6.66 13.90 -32.77
C GLY A 211 -6.38 13.00 -31.56
N SER A 212 -5.24 13.22 -30.88
CA SER A 212 -4.71 12.36 -29.82
C SER A 212 -3.94 13.19 -28.81
N ARG A 213 -3.89 12.70 -27.56
CA ARG A 213 -3.04 13.29 -26.51
C ARG A 213 -1.59 13.03 -26.86
N GLY A 214 -0.81 14.10 -27.03
CA GLY A 214 0.60 13.99 -27.37
C GLY A 214 1.34 13.17 -26.30
N PHE A 215 2.02 12.10 -26.72
CA PHE A 215 2.72 11.20 -25.80
C PHE A 215 4.02 11.81 -25.29
N LEU A 216 4.32 11.58 -24.00
CA LEU A 216 5.68 11.70 -23.47
C LEU A 216 6.63 10.82 -24.28
N ARG A 217 7.78 11.36 -24.68
CA ARG A 217 8.85 10.62 -25.35
C ARG A 217 10.17 10.83 -24.62
N VAL A 218 11.02 9.82 -24.68
CA VAL A 218 12.36 9.89 -24.09
C VAL A 218 13.17 11.03 -24.71
N SER A 219 13.59 11.97 -23.87
CA SER A 219 14.49 13.07 -24.19
C SER A 219 15.96 12.62 -24.02
N GLU A 220 16.29 12.07 -22.86
CA GLU A 220 17.64 11.64 -22.50
C GLU A 220 17.67 10.26 -21.78
N ARG A 221 18.83 9.60 -21.78
CA ARG A 221 19.11 8.39 -20.98
C ARG A 221 20.49 8.45 -20.32
N CYS A 222 20.53 8.71 -19.03
CA CYS A 222 21.75 8.77 -18.23
C CYS A 222 21.99 7.40 -17.56
N ASN A 223 23.21 6.86 -17.60
CA ASN A 223 23.53 5.52 -17.06
C ASN A 223 24.47 5.63 -15.85
N PHE A 224 23.95 5.39 -14.65
CA PHE A 224 24.70 5.38 -13.39
C PHE A 224 25.32 3.99 -13.20
N ARG A 225 26.51 3.79 -13.76
CA ARG A 225 27.17 2.47 -13.81
C ARG A 225 27.58 1.92 -12.46
N GLU A 226 27.91 2.79 -11.51
CA GLU A 226 28.39 2.40 -10.18
C GLU A 226 27.21 1.99 -9.27
N ASP A 227 26.12 2.76 -9.27
CA ASP A 227 24.86 2.38 -8.61
C ASP A 227 24.12 1.22 -9.31
N GLY A 228 24.37 1.02 -10.61
CA GLY A 228 23.69 0.02 -11.44
C GLY A 228 22.33 0.47 -12.00
N TYR A 229 22.13 1.76 -12.26
CA TYR A 229 20.84 2.38 -12.60
C TYR A 229 20.82 3.11 -13.95
N VAL A 230 19.61 3.35 -14.46
CA VAL A 230 19.33 4.17 -15.65
C VAL A 230 18.28 5.22 -15.30
N LYS A 231 18.62 6.51 -15.52
CA LYS A 231 17.65 7.60 -15.61
C LYS A 231 17.14 7.65 -17.04
N VAL A 232 15.82 7.66 -17.20
CA VAL A 232 15.12 7.93 -18.47
C VAL A 232 14.35 9.22 -18.28
N ASP A 233 14.80 10.30 -18.91
CA ASP A 233 14.09 11.58 -18.92
C ASP A 233 13.09 11.59 -20.10
N MET A 234 11.91 12.19 -19.90
CA MET A 234 10.80 12.13 -20.84
C MET A 234 10.05 13.47 -20.91
N GLN A 235 9.81 13.93 -22.14
CA GLN A 235 9.22 15.23 -22.44
C GLN A 235 8.20 15.10 -23.59
N TYR A 236 7.22 16.01 -23.65
CA TYR A 236 6.33 16.15 -24.79
C TYR A 236 7.06 16.84 -25.96
N GLN A 237 6.97 16.28 -27.17
CA GLN A 237 7.61 16.89 -28.32
C GLN A 237 6.96 18.23 -28.72
N GLY A 238 7.77 19.19 -29.14
CA GLY A 238 7.30 20.44 -29.75
C GLY A 238 6.72 21.47 -28.78
N LEU A 239 6.88 21.28 -27.47
CA LEU A 239 6.82 22.37 -26.49
C LEU A 239 8.21 23.02 -26.40
N ASP A 240 8.26 24.32 -26.05
CA ASP A 240 9.50 25.04 -25.84
C ASP A 240 9.91 24.96 -24.36
N TYR A 241 10.95 24.19 -24.07
CA TYR A 241 11.41 23.95 -22.71
C TYR A 241 12.39 25.04 -22.29
N ASP A 242 11.85 26.09 -21.66
CA ASP A 242 12.60 27.20 -21.05
C ASP A 242 13.56 26.71 -19.92
N TYR A 243 13.44 25.43 -19.52
CA TYR A 243 14.42 24.73 -18.69
C TYR A 243 15.68 24.34 -19.49
N LYS A 244 16.54 25.31 -19.76
CA LYS A 244 17.96 25.03 -20.00
C LYS A 244 18.56 24.47 -18.71
N ALA A 245 18.99 23.22 -18.74
CA ALA A 245 19.78 22.65 -17.65
C ALA A 245 21.04 23.52 -17.43
N PRO A 246 21.49 23.72 -16.18
CA PRO A 246 22.81 24.28 -15.91
C PRO A 246 23.87 23.52 -16.72
N GLU A 247 24.85 24.24 -17.28
CA GLU A 247 25.86 23.62 -18.15
C GLU A 247 26.60 22.50 -17.41
N ALA A 248 26.79 21.37 -18.10
CA ALA A 248 26.94 20.06 -17.48
C ALA A 248 28.36 19.75 -16.93
N GLU A 249 28.91 20.66 -16.15
CA GLU A 249 29.98 20.35 -15.19
C GLU A 249 29.37 19.63 -13.97
N LYS A 250 30.15 18.77 -13.29
CA LYS A 250 29.67 18.02 -12.11
C LYS A 250 29.39 18.99 -10.95
N GLN A 251 28.12 19.38 -10.77
CA GLN A 251 27.73 20.28 -9.70
C GLN A 251 27.72 19.56 -8.35
N ASP A 252 28.53 20.05 -7.41
CA ASP A 252 28.40 19.69 -5.99
C ASP A 252 26.97 19.96 -5.51
N LEU A 253 26.41 19.07 -4.69
CA LEU A 253 25.05 19.22 -4.17
C LEU A 253 24.82 20.60 -3.51
N LYS A 254 25.86 21.21 -2.93
CA LYS A 254 25.78 22.55 -2.34
C LYS A 254 25.54 23.67 -3.36
N SER A 255 26.13 23.61 -4.57
CA SER A 255 25.85 24.60 -5.62
C SER A 255 24.47 24.37 -6.24
N LEU A 256 24.05 23.09 -6.38
CA LEU A 256 22.72 22.71 -6.81
C LEU A 256 21.62 23.27 -5.88
N LEU A 257 21.75 23.07 -4.57
CA LEU A 257 20.81 23.58 -3.56
C LEU A 257 20.72 25.11 -3.54
N ALA A 258 21.84 25.81 -3.78
CA ALA A 258 21.88 27.25 -3.93
C ALA A 258 21.20 27.71 -5.22
N HIS A 259 21.40 27.01 -6.34
CA HIS A 259 20.77 27.32 -7.63
C HIS A 259 19.23 27.19 -7.59
N TYR A 260 18.69 26.26 -6.80
CA TYR A 260 17.25 26.11 -6.56
C TYR A 260 16.70 26.98 -5.43
N ASN A 261 17.51 27.88 -4.86
CA ASN A 261 17.14 28.76 -3.74
C ASN A 261 16.49 27.98 -2.57
N VAL A 262 17.04 26.82 -2.21
CA VAL A 262 16.53 25.98 -1.10
C VAL A 262 16.85 26.68 0.23
N ARG A 263 15.90 26.77 1.17
CA ARG A 263 16.13 27.43 2.46
C ARG A 263 17.27 26.77 3.26
N LYS A 264 18.11 27.56 3.93
CA LYS A 264 19.31 27.10 4.66
C LYS A 264 19.04 26.00 5.69
N ASN A 265 17.98 26.12 6.49
CA ASN A 265 17.56 25.09 7.45
C ASN A 265 17.31 23.72 6.78
N ILE A 266 16.80 23.72 5.56
CA ILE A 266 16.56 22.51 4.75
C ILE A 266 17.84 22.07 4.00
N GLN A 267 18.73 22.99 3.63
CA GLN A 267 20.04 22.63 3.03
C GLN A 267 20.86 21.72 3.95
N GLU A 268 20.90 21.98 5.25
CA GLU A 268 21.54 21.10 6.25
C GLU A 268 20.85 19.72 6.30
N GLY A 269 19.53 19.71 6.19
CA GLY A 269 18.73 18.51 5.99
C GLY A 269 19.20 17.68 4.79
N PHE A 270 19.49 18.28 3.63
CA PHE A 270 20.08 17.56 2.51
C PHE A 270 21.53 17.13 2.80
N LEU A 271 22.43 18.09 3.04
CA LEU A 271 23.89 17.96 3.12
C LEU A 271 24.42 17.11 4.28
N SER A 272 23.58 16.70 5.22
CA SER A 272 23.94 15.85 6.38
C SER A 272 24.27 14.39 6.05
N ALA A 273 24.33 14.02 4.77
CA ALA A 273 24.77 12.69 4.31
C ALA A 273 25.85 12.82 3.22
N LYS A 274 26.55 11.72 2.94
CA LYS A 274 27.21 11.54 1.64
C LYS A 274 26.17 11.02 0.65
N HIS A 275 26.28 11.45 -0.60
CA HIS A 275 25.33 11.12 -1.67
C HIS A 275 26.06 10.45 -2.83
N THR A 276 25.40 9.52 -3.53
CA THR A 276 25.89 9.04 -4.83
C THR A 276 25.48 9.98 -5.97
N ASP A 277 26.14 9.89 -7.14
CA ASP A 277 25.78 10.67 -8.33
C ASP A 277 24.29 10.50 -8.71
N LEU A 278 23.72 9.32 -8.44
CA LEU A 278 22.30 8.99 -8.64
C LEU A 278 21.39 9.68 -7.61
N GLU A 279 21.77 9.76 -6.34
CA GLU A 279 21.02 10.51 -5.33
C GLU A 279 21.03 12.01 -5.59
N VAL A 280 22.17 12.56 -6.04
CA VAL A 280 22.26 13.97 -6.48
C VAL A 280 21.37 14.22 -7.69
N SER A 281 21.36 13.29 -8.67
CA SER A 281 20.45 13.38 -9.82
C SER A 281 18.97 13.31 -9.43
N LEU A 282 18.62 12.47 -8.44
CA LEU A 282 17.26 12.38 -7.92
C LEU A 282 16.82 13.69 -7.26
N ILE A 283 17.70 14.32 -6.44
CA ILE A 283 17.44 15.61 -5.80
C ILE A 283 17.26 16.72 -6.87
N ASP A 284 18.08 16.73 -7.92
CA ASP A 284 17.91 17.63 -9.07
C ASP A 284 16.53 17.49 -9.73
N SER A 285 16.09 16.27 -10.06
CA SER A 285 14.76 16.04 -10.65
C SER A 285 13.59 16.38 -9.73
N LEU A 286 13.75 16.21 -8.41
CA LEU A 286 12.76 16.67 -7.42
C LEU A 286 12.64 18.20 -7.42
N LEU A 287 13.77 18.92 -7.29
CA LEU A 287 13.81 20.38 -7.20
C LEU A 287 13.41 21.09 -8.51
N LYS A 288 13.59 20.43 -9.66
CA LYS A 288 13.03 20.81 -10.97
C LYS A 288 11.51 20.71 -11.07
N TYR A 289 10.84 20.17 -10.05
CA TYR A 289 9.43 19.80 -10.08
C TYR A 289 9.07 18.84 -11.24
N GLN A 290 9.98 17.94 -11.66
CA GLN A 290 9.64 16.88 -12.63
C GLN A 290 8.73 15.83 -11.96
N ASN A 291 7.87 15.15 -12.72
CA ASN A 291 7.25 13.91 -12.24
C ASN A 291 8.35 12.84 -12.09
N VAL A 292 8.42 12.13 -10.97
CA VAL A 292 9.52 11.19 -10.69
C VAL A 292 8.98 9.81 -10.33
N GLN A 293 9.45 8.79 -11.05
CA GLN A 293 9.29 7.38 -10.68
C GLN A 293 10.65 6.81 -10.26
N LEU A 294 10.71 6.13 -9.12
CA LEU A 294 11.94 5.51 -8.60
C LEU A 294 11.70 4.05 -8.22
N HIS A 295 12.49 3.13 -8.80
CA HIS A 295 12.42 1.69 -8.54
C HIS A 295 13.61 1.25 -7.68
N TYR A 296 13.47 1.18 -6.36
CA TYR A 296 14.61 1.00 -5.44
C TYR A 296 15.07 -0.46 -5.19
N TYR A 297 14.57 -1.45 -5.93
CA TYR A 297 14.81 -2.90 -5.72
C TYR A 297 16.28 -3.28 -5.42
N HIS A 298 17.24 -2.79 -6.20
CA HIS A 298 18.66 -3.21 -6.08
C HIS A 298 19.50 -2.34 -5.13
N SER A 299 19.15 -1.07 -4.88
CA SER A 299 19.99 -0.16 -4.09
C SER A 299 19.54 -0.03 -2.64
N SER A 300 20.32 -0.57 -1.72
CA SER A 300 20.05 -0.53 -0.28
C SER A 300 20.07 0.90 0.28
N ASP A 301 20.87 1.79 -0.32
CA ASP A 301 21.23 3.09 0.23
C ASP A 301 20.24 4.16 -0.19
N ILE A 302 19.88 4.18 -1.49
CA ILE A 302 18.69 4.90 -1.97
C ILE A 302 17.49 4.53 -1.12
N ARG A 303 17.25 3.23 -0.88
CA ARG A 303 16.09 2.72 -0.11
C ARG A 303 16.02 3.23 1.33
N LYS A 304 17.15 3.64 1.94
CA LYS A 304 17.18 4.32 3.26
C LYS A 304 16.86 5.80 3.13
N ASN A 305 17.35 6.43 2.07
CA ASN A 305 17.47 7.87 1.91
C ASN A 305 16.35 8.55 1.11
N TYR A 306 15.69 7.90 0.15
CA TYR A 306 14.74 8.57 -0.77
C TYR A 306 13.60 9.30 -0.04
N GLN A 307 13.09 8.71 1.06
CA GLN A 307 12.08 9.35 1.90
C GLN A 307 12.56 10.67 2.52
N LYS A 308 13.86 10.79 2.84
CA LYS A 308 14.47 12.03 3.33
C LYS A 308 14.39 13.12 2.25
N TYR A 309 14.68 12.77 0.99
CA TYR A 309 14.76 13.71 -0.11
C TYR A 309 13.38 14.24 -0.53
N TYR A 310 12.36 13.38 -0.65
CA TYR A 310 11.01 13.88 -0.98
C TYR A 310 10.41 14.68 0.19
N LEU A 311 10.67 14.31 1.45
CA LEU A 311 10.19 15.08 2.61
C LEU A 311 10.83 16.47 2.70
N LEU A 312 12.15 16.58 2.50
CA LEU A 312 12.84 17.88 2.45
C LEU A 312 12.35 18.74 1.28
N HIS A 313 12.03 18.13 0.13
CA HIS A 313 11.41 18.83 -1.01
C HIS A 313 10.01 19.35 -0.68
N CYS A 314 9.15 18.52 -0.07
CA CYS A 314 7.81 18.93 0.35
C CYS A 314 7.86 20.06 1.40
N LEU A 315 8.74 19.95 2.40
CA LEU A 315 8.97 21.01 3.39
C LEU A 315 9.47 22.31 2.73
N ASN A 316 10.40 22.23 1.78
CA ASN A 316 10.90 23.40 1.05
C ASN A 316 9.80 24.07 0.22
N HIS A 317 8.97 23.28 -0.47
CA HIS A 317 7.83 23.76 -1.24
C HIS A 317 6.83 24.52 -0.33
N ILE A 318 6.36 23.90 0.76
CA ILE A 318 5.38 24.51 1.68
C ILE A 318 5.95 25.76 2.36
N LEU A 319 7.20 25.71 2.84
CA LEU A 319 7.82 26.88 3.47
C LEU A 319 8.02 28.03 2.47
N LYS A 320 8.28 27.76 1.17
CA LYS A 320 8.35 28.82 0.16
C LYS A 320 6.97 29.40 -0.19
N THR A 321 5.95 28.56 -0.37
CA THR A 321 4.59 29.04 -0.69
C THR A 321 4.01 29.83 0.48
N ARG A 322 4.20 29.39 1.73
CA ARG A 322 3.85 30.14 2.95
C ARG A 322 4.52 31.52 3.01
N ASN A 323 5.85 31.61 2.86
CA ASN A 323 6.53 32.93 2.85
C ASN A 323 6.08 33.84 1.69
N ARG A 324 5.72 33.28 0.54
CA ARG A 324 5.15 34.07 -0.56
C ARG A 324 3.86 34.75 -0.14
N VAL A 325 2.91 33.98 0.41
CA VAL A 325 1.62 34.48 0.91
C VAL A 325 1.84 35.54 1.99
N LEU A 326 2.69 35.27 3.00
CA LEU A 326 3.00 36.23 4.07
C LEU A 326 3.61 37.54 3.52
N SER A 327 4.59 37.47 2.61
CA SER A 327 5.17 38.68 2.00
C SER A 327 4.14 39.46 1.18
N ASN A 328 3.16 38.78 0.57
CA ASN A 328 2.10 39.40 -0.20
C ASN A 328 0.98 39.97 0.69
N ASN A 329 0.71 39.37 1.85
CA ASN A 329 -0.15 39.93 2.89
C ASN A 329 0.46 41.23 3.43
N GLN A 330 1.76 41.23 3.75
CA GLN A 330 2.49 42.44 4.13
C GLN A 330 2.47 43.52 3.03
N LYS A 331 2.57 43.17 1.74
CA LYS A 331 2.42 44.12 0.62
C LYS A 331 0.99 44.65 0.52
N LYS A 332 -0.03 43.80 0.66
CA LYS A 332 -1.46 44.16 0.68
C LYS A 332 -1.75 45.15 1.82
N LYS A 333 -1.29 44.86 3.04
CA LYS A 333 -1.33 45.77 4.21
C LYS A 333 -0.65 47.11 3.94
N LYS A 334 0.60 47.12 3.43
CA LYS A 334 1.36 48.35 3.11
C LYS A 334 0.70 49.21 2.03
N ILE A 335 0.08 48.60 1.01
CA ILE A 335 -0.67 49.32 -0.04
C ILE A 335 -1.97 49.90 0.52
N MET A 336 -2.70 49.16 1.36
CA MET A 336 -3.89 49.66 2.06
C MET A 336 -3.54 50.86 2.94
N GLU A 337 -2.48 50.76 3.75
CA GLU A 337 -1.95 51.88 4.54
C GLU A 337 -1.58 53.13 3.72
N GLN A 338 -1.14 52.97 2.47
CA GLN A 338 -0.79 54.08 1.58
C GLN A 338 -2.03 54.75 0.95
N ILE A 339 -3.08 53.96 0.69
CA ILE A 339 -4.39 54.45 0.26
C ILE A 339 -5.08 55.20 1.42
N ASP A 340 -5.09 54.62 2.63
CA ASP A 340 -5.69 55.23 3.83
C ASP A 340 -5.00 56.55 4.26
N LYS A 341 -3.75 56.76 3.82
CA LYS A 341 -2.98 57.99 4.04
C LYS A 341 -3.08 58.99 2.87
N GLU A 342 -3.98 58.76 1.93
CA GLU A 342 -4.21 59.56 0.71
C GLU A 342 -2.95 59.73 -0.17
N GLN A 343 -1.98 58.80 -0.11
CA GLN A 343 -0.70 58.90 -0.84
C GLN A 343 -0.74 58.28 -2.24
N ILE A 344 -1.72 57.41 -2.50
CA ILE A 344 -1.91 56.71 -3.79
C ILE A 344 -3.40 56.74 -4.13
N ASP A 345 -3.72 57.19 -5.33
CA ASP A 345 -5.09 57.25 -5.83
C ASP A 345 -5.61 55.82 -6.13
N PRO A 346 -6.81 55.39 -5.65
CA PRO A 346 -7.31 54.02 -5.84
C PRO A 346 -7.48 53.56 -7.30
N SER A 347 -7.36 54.48 -8.26
CA SER A 347 -7.39 54.23 -9.72
C SER A 347 -6.01 54.17 -10.39
N GLU A 348 -4.95 54.70 -9.76
CA GLU A 348 -3.55 54.64 -10.27
C GLU A 348 -2.77 53.49 -9.62
N ALA A 349 -3.28 52.93 -8.51
CA ALA A 349 -2.79 51.68 -7.96
C ALA A 349 -3.10 50.51 -8.93
N ASP A 350 -2.11 50.13 -9.74
CA ASP A 350 -2.01 48.78 -10.34
C ASP A 350 -2.04 47.75 -9.20
N LYS A 351 -3.26 47.32 -8.82
CA LYS A 351 -3.49 46.37 -7.72
C LYS A 351 -2.73 45.08 -8.05
N PRO A 352 -1.64 44.75 -7.32
CA PRO A 352 -0.87 43.58 -7.67
C PRO A 352 -1.76 42.36 -7.44
N GLN A 353 -2.05 41.61 -8.50
CA GLN A 353 -2.87 40.42 -8.39
C GLN A 353 -2.01 39.35 -7.73
N PHE A 354 -2.07 39.30 -6.39
CA PHE A 354 -1.33 38.38 -5.54
C PHE A 354 -1.87 36.95 -5.70
N ARG A 355 -1.69 36.38 -6.90
CA ARG A 355 -2.03 35.01 -7.27
C ARG A 355 -1.04 34.04 -6.63
N ASP A 356 -1.29 33.72 -5.36
CA ASP A 356 -0.44 32.89 -4.50
C ASP A 356 -1.19 31.76 -3.79
N GLN A 357 -2.52 31.69 -3.93
CA GLN A 357 -3.39 30.73 -3.26
C GLN A 357 -4.02 29.72 -4.23
N GLY A 358 -4.52 28.62 -3.66
CA GLY A 358 -5.45 27.70 -4.28
C GLY A 358 -6.86 27.86 -3.69
N TYR A 359 -7.74 26.90 -3.95
CA TYR A 359 -9.06 26.80 -3.32
C TYR A 359 -8.99 26.33 -1.85
N THR A 360 -8.00 25.51 -1.49
CA THR A 360 -7.83 24.96 -0.14
C THR A 360 -6.37 25.07 0.36
N ARG A 361 -6.14 24.87 1.66
CA ARG A 361 -4.81 24.94 2.27
C ARG A 361 -3.88 23.77 1.85
N PRO A 362 -4.32 22.50 1.73
CA PRO A 362 -3.44 21.37 1.41
C PRO A 362 -2.73 21.54 0.08
N ARG A 363 -1.39 21.51 0.10
CA ARG A 363 -0.56 21.52 -1.11
C ARG A 363 0.16 20.19 -1.34
N VAL A 364 0.25 19.33 -0.33
CA VAL A 364 0.93 18.02 -0.44
C VAL A 364 0.02 16.88 0.00
N LEU A 365 -0.15 15.89 -0.87
CA LEU A 365 -0.80 14.61 -0.56
C LEU A 365 0.26 13.51 -0.49
N ILE A 366 0.26 12.69 0.58
CA ILE A 366 1.14 11.53 0.74
C ILE A 366 0.29 10.28 0.96
N LEU A 367 0.24 9.42 -0.04
CA LEU A 367 -0.44 8.12 -0.03
C LEU A 367 0.53 7.01 0.42
N LEU A 368 0.14 6.30 1.48
CA LEU A 368 0.92 5.25 2.13
C LEU A 368 0.05 4.01 2.41
N PRO A 369 0.62 2.79 2.32
CA PRO A 369 -0.18 1.56 2.46
C PRO A 369 -0.57 1.23 3.91
N THR A 370 0.25 1.55 4.92
CA THR A 370 0.02 1.12 6.31
C THR A 370 0.29 2.22 7.34
N ARG A 371 -0.36 2.14 8.50
CA ARG A 371 -0.16 3.07 9.64
C ARG A 371 1.30 3.12 10.09
N ASN A 372 2.02 2.00 10.13
CA ASN A 372 3.46 2.03 10.42
C ASN A 372 4.26 2.78 9.36
N ALA A 373 3.88 2.73 8.08
CA ALA A 373 4.53 3.54 7.05
C ALA A 373 4.27 5.04 7.26
N ALA A 374 3.05 5.44 7.62
CA ALA A 374 2.73 6.81 8.03
C ALA A 374 3.48 7.23 9.30
N TRP A 375 3.62 6.35 10.30
CA TRP A 375 4.43 6.58 11.49
C TRP A 375 5.90 6.85 11.14
N GLU A 376 6.51 6.05 10.25
CA GLU A 376 7.89 6.27 9.78
C GLU A 376 8.04 7.61 9.04
N VAL A 377 7.10 7.95 8.14
CA VAL A 377 7.16 9.16 7.32
C VAL A 377 6.92 10.43 8.14
N VAL A 378 5.91 10.46 9.00
CA VAL A 378 5.62 11.64 9.85
C VAL A 378 6.71 11.88 10.89
N ASN A 379 7.28 10.83 11.51
CA ASN A 379 8.41 11.03 12.43
C ASN A 379 9.68 11.48 11.69
N LYS A 380 9.92 11.02 10.45
CA LYS A 380 10.98 11.58 9.59
C LYS A 380 10.71 13.06 9.27
N LEU A 381 9.47 13.43 8.92
CA LEU A 381 9.07 14.80 8.61
C LEU A 381 9.32 15.74 9.79
N VAL A 382 8.84 15.38 10.98
CA VAL A 382 9.10 16.10 12.23
C VAL A 382 10.61 16.29 12.43
N ASN A 383 11.40 15.22 12.38
CA ASN A 383 12.85 15.30 12.58
C ASN A 383 13.60 16.12 11.51
N LEU A 384 13.05 16.25 10.30
CA LEU A 384 13.64 17.01 9.18
C LEU A 384 13.17 18.47 9.12
N SER A 385 12.10 18.83 9.85
CA SER A 385 11.58 20.20 9.92
C SER A 385 12.45 21.13 10.78
N GLY A 386 13.17 20.58 11.77
CA GLY A 386 13.85 21.35 12.81
C GLY A 386 12.93 21.88 13.93
N ILE A 387 11.62 21.60 13.87
CA ILE A 387 10.63 22.08 14.83
C ILE A 387 10.57 21.13 16.05
N GLU A 388 10.81 21.65 17.26
CA GLU A 388 10.83 20.84 18.49
C GLU A 388 9.44 20.49 19.02
N THR A 389 8.48 21.40 18.89
CA THR A 389 7.14 21.22 19.48
C THR A 389 6.18 20.54 18.49
N VAL A 390 5.43 19.54 18.97
CA VAL A 390 4.51 18.75 18.15
C VAL A 390 3.28 18.41 18.97
N GLU A 391 2.15 18.97 18.59
CA GLU A 391 0.85 18.74 19.23
C GLU A 391 0.29 17.36 18.87
N SER A 392 -0.67 16.87 19.67
CA SER A 392 -1.32 15.56 19.48
C SER A 392 -0.37 14.33 19.37
N LYS A 393 0.94 14.49 19.60
CA LYS A 393 1.98 13.44 19.47
C LYS A 393 1.68 12.19 20.30
N LYS A 394 0.97 12.33 21.43
CA LYS A 394 0.48 11.20 22.24
C LYS A 394 -0.59 10.38 21.50
N ARG A 395 -1.68 11.01 21.04
CA ARG A 395 -2.73 10.39 20.21
C ARG A 395 -2.15 9.74 18.96
N PHE A 396 -1.21 10.43 18.29
CA PHE A 396 -0.53 9.90 17.10
C PHE A 396 0.23 8.61 17.40
N ARG A 397 0.99 8.58 18.52
CA ARG A 397 1.68 7.35 18.96
C ARG A 397 0.69 6.24 19.30
N GLU A 398 -0.39 6.54 20.00
CA GLU A 398 -1.37 5.53 20.44
C GLU A 398 -2.14 4.90 19.27
N GLN A 399 -2.35 5.62 18.16
CA GLN A 399 -3.09 5.11 16.99
C GLN A 399 -2.20 4.50 15.88
N PHE A 400 -0.97 4.97 15.71
CA PHE A 400 -0.10 4.61 14.57
C PHE A 400 1.14 3.78 14.95
N TYR A 401 1.61 3.83 16.21
CA TYR A 401 2.76 3.04 16.64
C TYR A 401 2.35 1.72 17.29
N ASP A 402 3.01 0.64 16.89
CA ASP A 402 2.99 -0.66 17.56
C ASP A 402 4.44 -1.17 17.64
N SER A 403 4.75 -1.88 18.72
CA SER A 403 6.01 -2.58 18.96
C SER A 403 6.18 -3.87 18.13
N PHE A 404 5.13 -4.39 17.49
CA PHE A 404 5.14 -5.67 16.78
C PHE A 404 6.34 -5.85 15.83
N GLY A 405 7.02 -6.99 15.96
CA GLY A 405 8.23 -7.34 15.23
C GLY A 405 9.53 -6.96 15.96
N ARG A 406 9.43 -6.41 17.19
CA ARG A 406 10.58 -6.12 18.08
C ARG A 406 10.53 -6.86 19.42
N GLY A 407 9.37 -7.42 19.80
CA GLY A 407 9.22 -8.23 20.99
C GLY A 407 9.70 -9.68 20.82
N ASN A 408 9.33 -10.50 21.80
CA ASN A 408 9.72 -11.91 21.93
C ASN A 408 8.50 -12.85 22.02
N THR A 409 7.31 -12.43 21.56
CA THR A 409 6.15 -13.32 21.53
C THR A 409 6.35 -14.47 20.54
N PRO A 410 5.67 -15.63 20.67
CA PRO A 410 5.83 -16.76 19.74
C PRO A 410 5.54 -16.40 18.27
N SER A 411 4.56 -15.51 18.04
CA SER A 411 4.25 -14.96 16.71
C SER A 411 5.40 -14.08 16.18
N GLU A 412 6.01 -13.24 17.02
CA GLU A 412 7.18 -12.44 16.65
C GLU A 412 8.45 -13.29 16.43
N LEU A 413 8.63 -14.37 17.17
CA LEU A 413 9.72 -15.32 16.96
C LEU A 413 9.59 -16.05 15.62
N SER A 414 8.37 -16.44 15.24
CA SER A 414 8.07 -16.97 13.90
C SER A 414 8.29 -15.90 12.81
N TYR A 415 7.82 -14.68 13.04
CA TYR A 415 8.02 -13.52 12.16
C TYR A 415 9.50 -13.18 11.93
N ARG A 416 10.37 -13.30 12.95
CA ARG A 416 11.81 -13.05 12.82
C ARG A 416 12.52 -14.06 11.92
N LYS A 417 11.94 -15.25 11.69
CA LYS A 417 12.42 -16.23 10.69
C LYS A 417 12.01 -15.90 9.25
N LYS A 418 11.10 -14.95 9.03
CA LYS A 418 10.63 -14.58 7.69
C LYS A 418 11.66 -13.72 6.92
N PRO A 419 11.57 -13.68 5.57
CA PRO A 419 12.35 -12.79 4.72
C PRO A 419 12.37 -11.32 5.18
N THR A 420 13.45 -10.60 4.84
CA THR A 420 13.70 -9.22 5.27
C THR A 420 12.68 -8.22 4.70
N ASP A 421 12.27 -8.41 3.45
CA ASP A 421 11.24 -7.59 2.79
C ASP A 421 9.90 -7.64 3.53
N PHE A 422 9.44 -8.84 3.89
CA PHE A 422 8.23 -9.04 4.70
C PHE A 422 8.36 -8.37 6.07
N ARG A 423 9.52 -8.52 6.72
CA ARG A 423 9.83 -7.92 8.03
C ARG A 423 10.01 -6.39 8.01
N GLU A 424 10.11 -5.78 6.84
CA GLU A 424 10.17 -4.33 6.69
C GLU A 424 8.80 -3.72 6.35
N MET A 425 7.95 -4.48 5.66
CA MET A 425 6.58 -4.11 5.31
C MET A 425 5.60 -4.29 6.49
N PHE A 426 5.63 -5.46 7.14
CA PHE A 426 4.68 -5.87 8.19
C PHE A 426 5.25 -5.69 9.61
N LYS A 427 5.97 -4.60 9.87
CA LYS A 427 6.46 -4.25 11.22
C LYS A 427 5.54 -3.18 11.82
N GLY A 428 5.36 -3.21 13.14
CA GLY A 428 4.40 -2.36 13.83
C GLY A 428 2.99 -2.48 13.24
N ASN A 429 2.24 -1.38 13.28
CA ASN A 429 0.83 -1.37 12.92
C ASN A 429 0.63 -1.50 11.40
N SER A 430 0.21 -2.68 10.95
CA SER A 430 -0.06 -2.99 9.54
C SER A 430 -1.46 -2.62 9.06
N ASN A 431 -2.29 -1.98 9.90
CA ASN A 431 -3.62 -1.50 9.52
C ASN A 431 -3.51 -0.46 8.39
N ASP A 432 -4.42 -0.54 7.43
CA ASP A 432 -4.45 0.26 6.20
C ASP A 432 -5.65 1.24 6.13
N TYR A 433 -6.37 1.43 7.23
CA TYR A 433 -7.40 2.46 7.37
C TYR A 433 -6.87 3.63 8.20
N PHE A 434 -6.49 4.74 7.56
CA PHE A 434 -6.12 6.00 8.22
C PHE A 434 -6.19 7.22 7.29
N CYS A 435 -6.44 8.38 7.89
CA CYS A 435 -6.22 9.71 7.31
C CYS A 435 -5.67 10.63 8.41
N LEU A 436 -4.79 11.56 8.07
CA LEU A 436 -4.15 12.49 9.00
C LEU A 436 -3.83 13.82 8.30
N GLY A 437 -4.48 14.90 8.74
CA GLY A 437 -4.06 16.26 8.42
C GLY A 437 -2.89 16.71 9.30
N VAL A 438 -1.91 17.39 8.70
CA VAL A 438 -0.75 18.00 9.37
C VAL A 438 -0.67 19.48 8.98
N LYS A 439 -0.78 20.38 9.96
CA LYS A 439 -0.54 21.84 9.82
C LYS A 439 0.87 22.17 10.34
N LEU A 440 1.58 23.05 9.64
CA LEU A 440 2.93 23.51 9.94
C LEU A 440 2.90 25.00 10.33
N THR A 441 3.05 25.29 11.62
CA THR A 441 3.28 26.66 12.12
C THR A 441 4.78 26.96 12.12
N ARG A 442 5.19 28.17 12.49
CA ARG A 442 6.62 28.55 12.62
C ARG A 442 7.28 27.90 13.84
N LYS A 443 6.50 27.50 14.85
CA LYS A 443 6.98 27.02 16.17
C LYS A 443 6.54 25.59 16.52
N SER A 444 5.51 25.06 15.86
CA SER A 444 4.89 23.76 16.15
C SER A 444 4.48 22.99 14.90
N ILE A 445 4.26 21.68 15.08
CA ILE A 445 3.60 20.82 14.10
C ILE A 445 2.30 20.30 14.73
N ARG A 446 1.17 20.71 14.15
CA ARG A 446 -0.17 20.33 14.61
C ARG A 446 -0.66 19.09 13.85
N LEU A 447 -0.59 17.95 14.53
CA LEU A 447 -1.10 16.66 14.02
C LEU A 447 -2.60 16.54 14.29
N TYR A 448 -3.35 15.92 13.37
CA TYR A 448 -4.81 15.88 13.35
C TYR A 448 -5.46 17.26 13.16
N ALA A 449 -4.85 18.12 12.33
CA ALA A 449 -5.53 19.29 11.79
C ALA A 449 -6.70 18.86 10.88
N LYS A 450 -7.75 19.68 10.78
CA LYS A 450 -8.87 19.49 9.84
C LYS A 450 -8.31 19.42 8.40
N LEU A 451 -8.86 18.56 7.55
CA LEU A 451 -8.20 18.20 6.28
C LEU A 451 -8.03 19.40 5.33
N ASP A 452 -9.04 20.25 5.21
CA ASP A 452 -9.07 21.53 4.49
C ASP A 452 -8.16 22.62 5.08
N GLN A 453 -7.84 22.54 6.38
CA GLN A 453 -6.93 23.44 7.11
C GLN A 453 -5.50 22.86 7.25
N SER A 454 -5.23 21.66 6.76
CA SER A 454 -3.90 21.07 6.79
C SER A 454 -3.03 21.56 5.64
N ASP A 455 -1.70 21.57 5.81
CA ASP A 455 -0.77 21.86 4.70
C ASP A 455 -0.37 20.56 3.97
N ILE A 456 -0.37 19.44 4.71
CA ILE A 456 -0.04 18.09 4.24
C ILE A 456 -1.11 17.10 4.70
N ILE A 457 -1.62 16.29 3.77
CA ILE A 457 -2.50 15.15 4.07
C ILE A 457 -1.69 13.85 3.93
N VAL A 458 -1.65 13.06 5.00
CA VAL A 458 -1.00 11.73 5.04
C VAL A 458 -2.08 10.68 5.25
N ALA A 459 -2.31 9.83 4.25
CA ALA A 459 -3.48 8.95 4.22
C ALA A 459 -3.23 7.62 3.50
N SER A 460 -4.12 6.65 3.73
CA SER A 460 -4.25 5.50 2.85
C SER A 460 -5.33 5.72 1.78
N PRO A 461 -5.28 5.00 0.65
CA PRO A 461 -6.34 5.06 -0.37
C PRO A 461 -7.71 4.66 0.18
N LEU A 462 -7.75 3.64 1.06
CA LEU A 462 -8.98 3.21 1.73
C LEU A 462 -9.52 4.29 2.68
N GLY A 463 -8.64 4.93 3.46
CA GLY A 463 -9.01 6.01 4.38
C GLY A 463 -9.71 7.16 3.68
N LEU A 464 -9.13 7.65 2.58
CA LEU A 464 -9.73 8.70 1.74
C LEU A 464 -11.02 8.25 1.07
N LYS A 465 -11.05 7.03 0.50
CA LYS A 465 -12.27 6.50 -0.14
C LYS A 465 -13.46 6.49 0.83
N MET A 466 -13.26 5.99 2.06
CA MET A 466 -14.31 5.95 3.08
C MET A 466 -14.83 7.34 3.47
N ILE A 467 -13.98 8.37 3.52
CA ILE A 467 -14.40 9.77 3.76
C ILE A 467 -15.29 10.26 2.60
N TYR A 468 -14.90 9.98 1.36
CA TYR A 468 -15.71 10.33 0.18
C TYR A 468 -17.06 9.61 0.11
N GLU A 469 -17.14 8.35 0.56
CA GLU A 469 -18.39 7.58 0.57
C GLU A 469 -19.32 7.97 1.74
N LYS A 470 -18.78 8.26 2.94
CA LYS A 470 -19.56 8.83 4.06
C LYS A 470 -20.25 10.13 3.64
N SER A 471 -19.51 11.06 3.03
CA SER A 471 -20.08 12.33 2.56
C SER A 471 -21.05 12.18 1.38
N ALA A 472 -20.97 11.10 0.62
CA ALA A 472 -21.93 10.82 -0.46
C ALA A 472 -23.28 10.33 0.10
N ASN A 473 -23.24 9.57 1.20
CA ASN A 473 -24.38 8.90 1.81
C ASN A 473 -25.05 9.73 2.93
N SER A 474 -24.37 10.73 3.48
CA SER A 474 -24.90 11.62 4.53
C SER A 474 -26.07 12.52 4.10
N LYS A 475 -26.43 12.55 2.80
CA LYS A 475 -27.55 13.30 2.20
C LYS A 475 -28.91 13.13 2.90
N GLY A 476 -29.13 12.02 3.61
CA GLY A 476 -30.37 11.76 4.37
C GLY A 476 -30.40 12.31 5.79
N ARG A 477 -29.28 12.81 6.34
CA ARG A 477 -29.19 13.34 7.71
C ARG A 477 -29.21 14.88 7.71
N LYS A 478 -29.58 15.47 8.86
CA LYS A 478 -30.02 16.87 9.00
C LYS A 478 -29.17 17.88 8.22
N ARG A 479 -29.84 18.73 7.41
CA ARG A 479 -29.29 19.99 6.86
C ARG A 479 -28.49 20.74 7.94
N GLY A 480 -27.17 20.79 7.81
CA GLY A 480 -26.30 21.46 8.79
C GLY A 480 -24.81 21.16 8.59
N ARG A 481 -24.43 19.88 8.49
CA ARG A 481 -23.07 19.46 8.10
C ARG A 481 -23.14 18.58 6.84
N LYS A 482 -22.59 19.07 5.73
CA LYS A 482 -21.88 18.19 4.80
C LYS A 482 -20.49 17.97 5.38
N GLU A 483 -19.84 16.86 5.05
CA GLU A 483 -18.42 16.69 5.33
C GLU A 483 -17.62 17.37 4.20
N ASP A 484 -16.52 18.03 4.53
CA ASP A 484 -15.63 18.66 3.55
C ASP A 484 -15.11 17.59 2.59
N THR A 485 -15.50 17.65 1.32
CA THR A 485 -15.03 16.72 0.27
C THR A 485 -13.97 17.34 -0.64
N GLU A 486 -13.72 18.63 -0.51
CA GLU A 486 -12.99 19.44 -1.49
C GLU A 486 -11.56 19.76 -1.01
N PHE A 487 -11.12 19.13 0.09
CA PHE A 487 -9.75 19.29 0.63
C PHE A 487 -8.63 18.86 -0.33
N LEU A 488 -8.91 18.04 -1.35
CA LEU A 488 -7.95 17.68 -2.41
C LEU A 488 -7.94 18.65 -3.62
N SER A 489 -8.70 19.75 -3.59
CA SER A 489 -8.84 20.69 -4.71
C SER A 489 -7.66 21.64 -4.93
N SER A 490 -6.52 21.51 -4.23
CA SER A 490 -5.35 22.40 -4.37
C SER A 490 -3.98 21.75 -4.17
N ILE A 491 -3.89 20.43 -4.33
CA ILE A 491 -2.65 19.67 -4.20
C ILE A 491 -1.66 20.03 -5.34
N GLU A 492 -0.52 20.63 -4.99
CA GLU A 492 0.58 20.96 -5.91
C GLU A 492 1.57 19.79 -6.06
N ILE A 493 1.77 18.96 -5.01
CA ILE A 493 2.60 17.74 -5.02
C ILE A 493 1.80 16.54 -4.51
N SER A 494 1.78 15.43 -5.26
CA SER A 494 1.21 14.15 -4.82
C SER A 494 2.28 13.06 -4.79
N VAL A 495 2.38 12.36 -3.67
CA VAL A 495 3.38 11.34 -3.38
C VAL A 495 2.71 10.00 -3.15
N LEU A 496 3.15 8.97 -3.87
CA LEU A 496 2.85 7.56 -3.60
C LEU A 496 4.14 6.92 -3.11
N ASP A 497 4.12 6.37 -1.89
CA ASP A 497 5.30 5.76 -1.26
C ASP A 497 5.01 4.32 -0.80
N LYS A 498 6.03 3.45 -0.85
CA LYS A 498 5.95 1.99 -0.73
C LYS A 498 4.91 1.39 -1.67
N CYS A 499 4.96 1.75 -2.95
CA CYS A 499 4.00 1.34 -3.97
C CYS A 499 3.81 -0.19 -4.09
N GLU A 500 4.82 -1.01 -3.77
CA GLU A 500 4.68 -2.47 -3.70
C GLU A 500 3.62 -2.93 -2.67
N GLY A 501 3.35 -2.14 -1.62
CA GLY A 501 2.25 -2.35 -0.70
C GLY A 501 0.90 -1.89 -1.28
N LEU A 502 0.87 -0.73 -1.94
CA LEU A 502 -0.34 -0.17 -2.56
C LEU A 502 -0.89 -1.09 -3.68
N LEU A 503 0.00 -1.71 -4.46
CA LEU A 503 -0.35 -2.72 -5.47
C LEU A 503 -0.95 -4.00 -4.87
N MET A 504 -0.64 -4.32 -3.61
CA MET A 504 -1.16 -5.49 -2.88
C MET A 504 -2.43 -5.18 -2.07
N GLN A 505 -2.99 -3.96 -2.20
CA GLN A 505 -4.27 -3.54 -1.61
C GLN A 505 -5.36 -3.57 -2.69
N ASN A 506 -6.18 -2.51 -2.86
CA ASN A 506 -6.97 -2.32 -4.07
C ASN A 506 -6.45 -1.09 -4.82
N TRP A 507 -5.84 -1.32 -5.98
CA TRP A 507 -5.30 -0.26 -6.83
C TRP A 507 -6.40 0.66 -7.41
N GLU A 508 -7.64 0.17 -7.52
CA GLU A 508 -8.79 0.99 -7.95
C GLU A 508 -9.02 2.19 -7.02
N HIS A 509 -8.74 2.07 -5.72
CA HIS A 509 -8.89 3.20 -4.80
C HIS A 509 -7.84 4.28 -5.08
N VAL A 510 -6.64 3.89 -5.51
CA VAL A 510 -5.59 4.82 -5.95
C VAL A 510 -6.00 5.50 -7.26
N THR A 511 -6.52 4.76 -8.25
CA THR A 511 -6.95 5.36 -9.53
C THR A 511 -8.20 6.22 -9.37
N GLU A 512 -9.14 5.89 -8.48
CA GLU A 512 -10.29 6.74 -8.19
C GLU A 512 -9.85 8.08 -7.60
N ILE A 513 -8.96 8.06 -6.61
CA ILE A 513 -8.43 9.27 -5.98
C ILE A 513 -7.69 10.12 -7.03
N LEU A 514 -6.76 9.52 -7.79
CA LEU A 514 -5.92 10.25 -8.74
C LEU A 514 -6.64 10.69 -10.05
N GLU A 515 -7.68 10.00 -10.52
CA GLU A 515 -8.44 10.41 -11.71
C GLU A 515 -9.72 11.21 -11.40
N LYS A 516 -10.36 11.03 -10.24
CA LYS A 516 -11.70 11.61 -9.96
C LYS A 516 -11.73 12.62 -8.80
N ARG A 517 -10.74 12.63 -7.89
CA ARG A 517 -10.76 13.43 -6.65
C ARG A 517 -9.64 14.46 -6.57
N LEU A 518 -8.41 14.08 -6.96
CA LEU A 518 -7.23 14.94 -6.97
C LEU A 518 -7.47 16.17 -7.85
N ASN A 519 -7.43 17.35 -7.24
CA ASN A 519 -7.67 18.64 -7.90
C ASN A 519 -8.98 18.75 -8.68
N ALA A 520 -10.01 18.00 -8.25
CA ALA A 520 -11.37 18.21 -8.74
C ALA A 520 -11.83 19.66 -8.40
N PRO A 521 -12.57 20.34 -9.27
CA PRO A 521 -13.04 21.70 -9.00
C PRO A 521 -13.98 21.72 -7.79
N ALA A 522 -13.71 22.64 -6.87
CA ALA A 522 -14.57 22.91 -5.72
C ALA A 522 -15.97 23.40 -6.18
N LYS A 523 -16.96 23.22 -5.30
CA LYS A 523 -18.38 23.49 -5.54
C LYS A 523 -19.02 24.18 -4.33
N ASN A 524 -18.54 23.93 -3.11
CA ASN A 524 -18.98 24.59 -1.89
C ASN A 524 -18.14 25.87 -1.61
N PHE A 525 -17.97 26.75 -2.60
CA PHE A 525 -17.10 27.95 -2.47
C PHE A 525 -17.46 28.88 -1.29
N GLU A 526 -18.73 28.87 -0.86
CA GLU A 526 -19.24 29.65 0.29
C GLU A 526 -18.68 29.16 1.63
N GLU A 527 -18.24 27.89 1.72
CA GLU A 527 -17.79 27.23 2.94
C GLU A 527 -16.30 27.53 3.23
N PHE A 528 -15.48 27.73 2.19
CA PHE A 528 -14.02 27.88 2.28
C PHE A 528 -13.49 29.32 2.32
N LYS A 529 -14.35 30.35 2.44
CA LYS A 529 -13.97 31.79 2.49
C LYS A 529 -13.00 32.29 1.37
N VAL A 530 -12.94 31.65 0.20
CA VAL A 530 -11.84 31.82 -0.79
C VAL A 530 -11.77 33.22 -1.42
N ASP A 531 -10.63 33.92 -1.27
CA ASP A 531 -10.32 35.14 -2.02
C ASP A 531 -9.95 34.82 -3.48
N PHE A 532 -10.95 34.72 -4.35
CA PHE A 532 -10.77 34.47 -5.79
C PHE A 532 -9.79 35.42 -6.50
N SER A 533 -9.50 36.61 -5.94
CA SER A 533 -8.48 37.52 -6.52
C SER A 533 -7.04 37.01 -6.36
N ARG A 534 -6.85 35.98 -5.52
CA ARG A 534 -5.56 35.36 -5.17
C ARG A 534 -5.42 33.91 -5.61
N VAL A 535 -6.49 33.30 -6.10
CA VAL A 535 -6.42 31.97 -6.71
C VAL A 535 -5.67 32.09 -8.03
N ARG A 536 -4.67 31.22 -8.24
CA ARG A 536 -3.87 31.22 -9.49
C ARG A 536 -4.74 30.90 -10.70
N MET A 537 -4.43 31.50 -11.85
CA MET A 537 -5.28 31.43 -13.04
C MET A 537 -5.37 30.02 -13.63
N TRP A 538 -4.29 29.24 -13.54
CA TRP A 538 -4.32 27.83 -13.91
C TRP A 538 -5.18 26.96 -12.97
N ALA A 539 -5.41 27.39 -11.71
CA ALA A 539 -6.37 26.72 -10.82
C ALA A 539 -7.83 27.08 -11.17
N ILE A 540 -8.08 28.30 -11.65
CA ILE A 540 -9.38 28.75 -12.17
C ILE A 540 -9.74 28.03 -13.48
N ASN A 541 -8.75 27.83 -14.36
CA ASN A 541 -8.93 27.23 -15.70
C ASN A 541 -8.94 25.68 -15.73
N ASP A 542 -9.06 24.99 -14.60
CA ASP A 542 -8.93 23.51 -14.51
C ASP A 542 -7.56 22.98 -15.04
N GLN A 543 -6.50 23.79 -15.00
CA GLN A 543 -5.18 23.44 -15.56
C GLN A 543 -4.24 22.74 -14.55
N TYR A 544 -4.69 22.42 -13.32
CA TYR A 544 -3.92 21.67 -12.31
C TYR A 544 -3.16 20.46 -12.90
N LYS A 545 -3.84 19.64 -13.70
CA LYS A 545 -3.30 18.46 -14.42
C LYS A 545 -2.06 18.73 -15.28
N PHE A 546 -1.73 19.99 -15.58
CA PHE A 546 -0.55 20.38 -16.34
C PHE A 546 0.63 20.88 -15.48
N VAL A 547 0.42 21.08 -14.17
CA VAL A 547 1.35 21.68 -13.20
C VAL A 547 1.59 20.79 -11.97
N THR A 548 0.72 19.81 -11.69
CA THR A 548 0.86 18.90 -10.53
C THR A 548 2.09 18.02 -10.61
N GLN A 549 2.92 18.00 -9.56
CA GLN A 549 4.05 17.07 -9.46
C GLN A 549 3.61 15.72 -8.90
N MET A 550 3.82 14.64 -9.65
CA MET A 550 3.63 13.25 -9.21
C MET A 550 4.97 12.61 -8.82
N LEU A 551 5.08 12.12 -7.58
CA LEU A 551 6.23 11.39 -7.06
C LEU A 551 5.82 9.96 -6.69
N VAL A 552 6.50 8.96 -7.26
CA VAL A 552 6.08 7.54 -7.17
C VAL A 552 7.28 6.67 -6.80
N PHE A 553 7.30 6.23 -5.55
CA PHE A 553 8.39 5.45 -4.94
C PHE A 553 7.95 4.01 -4.67
N GLY A 554 8.60 3.06 -5.32
CA GLY A 554 8.31 1.65 -5.11
C GLY A 554 9.54 0.77 -5.29
N LYS A 555 9.44 -0.47 -4.82
CA LYS A 555 10.46 -1.51 -5.03
C LYS A 555 10.74 -1.67 -6.53
N TYR A 556 9.70 -1.87 -7.34
CA TYR A 556 9.78 -2.12 -8.78
C TYR A 556 8.70 -1.36 -9.56
N GLY A 557 8.95 -1.07 -10.85
CA GLY A 557 7.93 -0.52 -11.76
C GLY A 557 6.98 -1.58 -12.29
N THR A 558 5.73 -1.19 -12.55
CA THR A 558 4.68 -2.01 -13.18
C THR A 558 3.86 -1.14 -14.15
N PRO A 559 3.02 -1.71 -15.04
CA PRO A 559 2.15 -0.92 -15.93
C PRO A 559 1.25 0.06 -15.18
N GLU A 560 0.74 -0.35 -14.01
CA GLU A 560 -0.11 0.46 -13.13
C GLU A 560 0.63 1.69 -12.62
N LEU A 561 1.85 1.51 -12.07
CA LEU A 561 2.66 2.63 -11.59
C LEU A 561 3.12 3.54 -12.73
N ASN A 562 3.51 2.97 -13.88
CA ASN A 562 3.88 3.74 -15.06
C ASN A 562 2.71 4.59 -15.57
N SER A 563 1.47 4.07 -15.46
CA SER A 563 0.27 4.80 -15.86
C SER A 563 0.11 6.11 -15.07
N THR A 564 0.44 6.15 -13.77
CA THR A 564 0.26 7.36 -12.95
C THR A 564 1.09 8.57 -13.42
N ILE A 565 2.18 8.33 -14.16
CA ILE A 565 3.11 9.35 -14.66
C ILE A 565 3.01 9.52 -16.19
N MET A 566 2.55 8.51 -16.93
CA MET A 566 2.38 8.58 -18.39
C MET A 566 0.95 8.96 -18.82
N ASN A 567 -0.05 8.81 -17.95
CA ASN A 567 -1.45 9.12 -18.22
C ASN A 567 -1.73 10.61 -18.01
N SER A 568 -1.85 11.36 -19.11
CA SER A 568 -2.10 12.81 -19.11
C SER A 568 -3.43 13.24 -18.45
N LYS A 569 -4.25 12.31 -17.94
CA LYS A 569 -5.41 12.61 -17.08
C LYS A 569 -5.00 13.02 -15.65
N MET A 570 -4.03 12.31 -15.05
CA MET A 570 -3.67 12.48 -13.62
C MET A 570 -2.69 13.65 -13.44
N SER A 571 -1.52 13.54 -14.06
CA SER A 571 -0.60 14.65 -14.26
C SER A 571 0.08 14.49 -15.61
N SER A 572 0.12 15.58 -16.36
CA SER A 572 0.96 15.73 -17.54
C SER A 572 2.30 16.38 -17.18
N ASN A 573 2.29 17.38 -16.28
CA ASN A 573 3.46 18.19 -15.94
C ASN A 573 4.19 18.71 -17.20
N LEU A 574 3.54 19.64 -17.93
CA LEU A 574 3.96 20.02 -19.28
C LEU A 574 5.33 20.74 -19.30
N GLN A 575 5.70 21.40 -18.21
CA GLN A 575 6.88 22.27 -18.14
C GLN A 575 8.16 21.52 -17.73
N SER A 576 8.05 20.57 -16.79
CA SER A 576 9.22 19.84 -16.27
C SER A 576 9.28 18.37 -16.74
N GLY A 577 8.17 17.84 -17.29
CA GLY A 577 8.12 16.48 -17.83
C GLY A 577 8.19 15.40 -16.76
N ALA A 578 8.68 14.22 -17.14
CA ALA A 578 8.71 13.04 -16.28
C ALA A 578 10.03 12.27 -16.37
N VAL A 579 10.46 11.68 -15.25
CA VAL A 579 11.71 10.93 -15.14
C VAL A 579 11.46 9.57 -14.49
N ILE A 580 12.04 8.51 -15.07
CA ILE A 580 12.03 7.16 -14.50
C ILE A 580 13.46 6.75 -14.15
N TYR A 581 13.71 6.49 -12.87
CA TYR A 581 14.93 5.88 -12.37
C TYR A 581 14.70 4.38 -12.14
N LYS A 582 15.26 3.53 -13.02
CA LYS A 582 15.13 2.07 -12.92
C LYS A 582 16.49 1.35 -12.85
N PRO A 583 16.59 0.20 -12.17
CA PRO A 583 17.81 -0.60 -12.15
C PRO A 583 18.13 -1.19 -13.53
N SER A 584 19.41 -1.41 -13.80
CA SER A 584 19.95 -1.98 -15.04
C SER A 584 20.13 -3.49 -14.90
N ILE A 585 19.05 -4.26 -15.13
CA ILE A 585 19.01 -5.70 -14.83
C ILE A 585 19.67 -6.51 -15.94
N GLY A 586 20.98 -6.73 -15.79
CA GLY A 586 21.81 -7.60 -16.63
C GLY A 586 21.90 -9.05 -16.13
N ARG A 587 22.81 -9.83 -16.76
CA ARG A 587 23.24 -11.13 -16.21
C ARG A 587 24.05 -10.91 -14.94
N GLY A 588 23.87 -11.80 -13.97
CA GLY A 588 24.47 -11.73 -12.63
C GLY A 588 23.66 -10.93 -11.60
N ASN A 589 22.63 -10.19 -12.02
CA ASN A 589 21.81 -9.35 -11.11
C ASN A 589 20.29 -9.65 -11.18
N CYS A 590 19.85 -10.58 -12.03
CA CYS A 590 18.44 -11.00 -12.13
C CYS A 590 18.11 -12.10 -11.11
N VAL A 591 16.81 -12.33 -10.86
CA VAL A 591 16.36 -13.29 -9.83
C VAL A 591 16.87 -14.70 -10.08
N ILE A 592 16.84 -15.19 -11.33
CA ILE A 592 17.30 -16.55 -11.65
C ILE A 592 18.81 -16.69 -11.46
N ASP A 593 19.62 -15.74 -11.94
CA ASP A 593 21.08 -15.79 -11.75
C ASP A 593 21.44 -15.75 -10.25
N ASN A 594 20.81 -14.87 -9.47
CA ASN A 594 20.99 -14.76 -8.02
C ASN A 594 20.60 -16.04 -7.27
N PHE A 595 19.45 -16.63 -7.62
CA PHE A 595 18.94 -17.86 -6.99
C PHE A 595 19.81 -19.07 -7.35
N LYS A 596 20.22 -19.18 -8.62
CA LYS A 596 21.16 -20.21 -9.08
C LYS A 596 22.50 -20.10 -8.39
N GLU A 597 23.05 -18.89 -8.22
CA GLU A 597 24.32 -18.69 -7.52
C GLU A 597 24.19 -19.07 -6.03
N LYS A 598 23.06 -18.74 -5.38
CA LYS A 598 22.74 -19.20 -4.02
C LYS A 598 22.75 -20.73 -3.93
N LEU A 599 22.04 -21.44 -4.82
CA LEU A 599 21.95 -22.91 -4.79
C LEU A 599 23.29 -23.58 -5.13
N ALA A 600 24.08 -23.02 -6.04
CA ALA A 600 25.44 -23.48 -6.33
C ALA A 600 26.40 -23.25 -5.16
N ARG A 601 26.25 -22.15 -4.41
CA ARG A 601 27.03 -21.88 -3.17
C ARG A 601 26.69 -22.83 -2.01
N VAL A 602 25.48 -23.40 -1.99
CA VAL A 602 25.05 -24.40 -0.98
C VAL A 602 25.29 -25.84 -1.46
N GLY A 603 25.65 -26.06 -2.74
CA GLY A 603 25.96 -27.36 -3.32
C GLY A 603 24.77 -28.13 -3.91
N ILE A 604 23.54 -27.62 -3.72
CA ILE A 604 22.27 -28.24 -4.15
C ILE A 604 22.14 -28.34 -5.68
N ILE A 605 22.76 -27.41 -6.40
CA ILE A 605 22.88 -27.42 -7.87
C ILE A 605 24.35 -27.52 -8.26
N GLY A 606 24.65 -28.38 -9.22
CA GLY A 606 26.01 -28.68 -9.64
C GLY A 606 26.15 -28.91 -11.15
N ARG A 607 27.07 -29.81 -11.52
CA ARG A 607 27.30 -30.16 -12.93
C ARG A 607 26.21 -31.09 -13.50
N TYR A 608 25.65 -31.93 -12.64
CA TYR A 608 24.72 -33.01 -13.00
C TYR A 608 23.28 -32.65 -12.60
N THR A 609 23.07 -32.22 -11.35
CA THR A 609 21.78 -31.76 -10.81
C THR A 609 21.50 -30.30 -11.20
N LYS A 610 20.36 -30.03 -11.83
CA LYS A 610 19.91 -28.69 -12.30
C LYS A 610 18.42 -28.50 -12.00
N LEU A 611 18.00 -27.25 -11.85
CA LEU A 611 16.60 -26.89 -11.65
C LEU A 611 16.01 -26.29 -12.94
N ASN A 612 15.45 -27.15 -13.77
CA ASN A 612 15.03 -26.83 -15.14
C ASN A 612 13.74 -25.97 -15.14
N GLN A 613 13.87 -24.69 -15.47
CA GLN A 613 12.79 -23.69 -15.46
C GLN A 613 12.30 -23.42 -16.90
N ALA A 614 11.10 -23.91 -17.26
CA ALA A 614 10.54 -23.74 -18.60
C ALA A 614 9.56 -22.55 -18.67
N PHE A 615 9.94 -21.51 -19.42
CA PHE A 615 9.07 -20.38 -19.75
C PHE A 615 8.29 -20.71 -21.03
N MET A 616 6.96 -20.58 -20.97
CA MET A 616 6.02 -20.97 -22.02
C MET A 616 5.22 -19.75 -22.51
N ARG A 617 5.41 -19.38 -23.78
CA ARG A 617 4.75 -18.24 -24.42
C ARG A 617 3.38 -18.67 -24.95
N PHE A 618 2.37 -17.81 -24.79
CA PHE A 618 1.11 -17.91 -25.52
C PHE A 618 0.84 -16.65 -26.34
N ASP A 619 0.27 -16.85 -27.53
CA ASP A 619 0.17 -15.80 -28.53
C ASP A 619 -1.15 -15.02 -28.45
N THR A 620 -1.03 -13.77 -28.02
CA THR A 620 -2.11 -12.79 -27.94
C THR A 620 -1.90 -11.62 -28.92
N ASN A 621 -3.00 -11.07 -29.43
CA ASN A 621 -3.03 -9.92 -30.34
C ASN A 621 -3.38 -8.60 -29.64
N SER A 622 -3.98 -8.65 -28.46
CA SER A 622 -4.42 -7.47 -27.69
C SER A 622 -4.25 -7.73 -26.19
N ILE A 623 -3.95 -6.69 -25.42
CA ILE A 623 -3.92 -6.77 -23.96
C ILE A 623 -5.30 -7.10 -23.36
N VAL A 624 -6.39 -6.77 -24.06
CA VAL A 624 -7.77 -6.98 -23.58
C VAL A 624 -8.17 -8.46 -23.62
N SER A 625 -7.75 -9.21 -24.64
CA SER A 625 -8.03 -10.65 -24.78
C SER A 625 -6.87 -11.54 -24.31
N GLU A 626 -5.92 -10.98 -23.57
CA GLU A 626 -4.79 -11.71 -23.01
C GLU A 626 -5.20 -12.64 -21.85
N PRO A 627 -6.09 -12.27 -20.91
CA PRO A 627 -6.52 -13.18 -19.83
C PRO A 627 -7.32 -14.38 -20.34
N ASP A 628 -8.18 -14.19 -21.34
CA ASP A 628 -8.93 -15.29 -21.98
C ASP A 628 -7.99 -16.29 -22.65
N LYS A 629 -7.02 -15.79 -23.42
CA LYS A 629 -6.01 -16.63 -24.09
C LYS A 629 -5.08 -17.34 -23.10
N ARG A 630 -4.75 -16.72 -21.97
CA ARG A 630 -4.00 -17.35 -20.87
C ARG A 630 -4.78 -18.54 -20.31
N PHE A 631 -6.09 -18.37 -20.08
CA PHE A 631 -6.99 -19.40 -19.59
C PHE A 631 -7.21 -20.53 -20.60
N GLU A 632 -7.42 -20.21 -21.89
CA GLU A 632 -7.47 -21.19 -22.99
C GLU A 632 -6.19 -22.02 -23.09
N TYR A 633 -5.02 -21.38 -23.02
CA TYR A 633 -3.73 -22.05 -23.05
C TYR A 633 -3.53 -22.93 -21.80
N PHE A 634 -4.02 -22.50 -20.64
CA PHE A 634 -4.05 -23.34 -19.45
C PHE A 634 -4.91 -24.60 -19.65
N LYS A 635 -6.17 -24.46 -20.11
CA LYS A 635 -7.07 -25.59 -20.40
C LYS A 635 -6.44 -26.58 -21.38
N ASN A 636 -5.89 -26.07 -22.49
CA ASN A 636 -5.53 -26.89 -23.65
C ASN A 636 -4.09 -27.43 -23.62
N VAL A 637 -3.16 -26.74 -22.96
CA VAL A 637 -1.73 -27.09 -22.97
C VAL A 637 -1.24 -27.50 -21.58
N MET A 638 -1.53 -26.71 -20.55
CA MET A 638 -0.97 -26.94 -19.21
C MET A 638 -1.69 -28.05 -18.45
N LEU A 639 -3.02 -28.04 -18.43
CA LEU A 639 -3.80 -29.02 -17.67
C LEU A 639 -3.53 -30.47 -18.12
N PRO A 640 -3.50 -30.80 -19.43
CA PRO A 640 -3.15 -32.14 -19.89
C PRO A 640 -1.69 -32.54 -19.55
N GLN A 641 -0.79 -31.57 -19.35
CA GLN A 641 0.59 -31.84 -18.94
C GLN A 641 0.72 -32.10 -17.43
N ILE A 642 -0.22 -31.62 -16.61
CA ILE A 642 -0.34 -32.00 -15.19
C ILE A 642 -0.87 -33.43 -15.09
N ILE A 643 -1.88 -33.78 -15.90
CA ILE A 643 -2.56 -35.08 -15.88
C ILE A 643 -1.71 -36.20 -16.51
N ASN A 644 -1.17 -35.99 -17.73
CA ASN A 644 -0.54 -37.05 -18.53
C ASN A 644 0.93 -37.35 -18.14
N LYS A 645 1.37 -36.91 -16.95
CA LYS A 645 2.69 -37.19 -16.39
C LYS A 645 2.51 -37.80 -15.01
N ALA A 646 3.49 -38.61 -14.59
CA ALA A 646 3.70 -38.99 -13.18
C ALA A 646 3.88 -37.79 -12.22
N SER A 647 3.84 -36.55 -12.73
CA SER A 647 3.63 -35.33 -11.95
C SER A 647 2.36 -35.35 -11.11
N TYR A 648 1.36 -36.20 -11.40
CA TYR A 648 0.20 -36.37 -10.52
C TYR A 648 0.53 -37.06 -9.19
N ASP A 649 1.61 -37.84 -9.11
CA ASP A 649 2.09 -38.51 -7.90
C ASP A 649 2.94 -37.60 -7.01
N PHE A 650 3.14 -36.34 -7.43
CA PHE A 650 4.04 -35.39 -6.80
C PHE A 650 3.37 -34.03 -6.60
N GLY A 651 3.39 -33.53 -5.35
CA GLY A 651 2.68 -32.31 -4.96
C GLY A 651 2.97 -31.12 -5.90
N THR A 652 1.92 -30.66 -6.58
CA THR A 652 2.01 -29.67 -7.66
C THR A 652 1.36 -28.36 -7.24
N LEU A 653 2.15 -27.30 -7.16
CA LEU A 653 1.70 -25.97 -6.77
C LEU A 653 1.44 -25.07 -7.99
N ILE A 654 0.20 -24.63 -8.16
CA ILE A 654 -0.20 -23.60 -9.12
C ILE A 654 -0.24 -22.24 -8.41
N TYR A 655 0.61 -21.32 -8.86
CA TYR A 655 0.74 -19.96 -8.32
C TYR A 655 0.02 -18.96 -9.24
N VAL A 656 -0.87 -18.14 -8.68
CA VAL A 656 -1.70 -17.19 -9.44
C VAL A 656 -1.55 -15.76 -8.90
N PRO A 657 -0.97 -14.82 -9.68
CA PRO A 657 -0.89 -13.40 -9.35
C PRO A 657 -2.26 -12.72 -9.14
N ASN A 658 -3.19 -12.91 -10.08
CA ASN A 658 -4.47 -12.20 -10.13
C ASN A 658 -5.61 -12.98 -9.46
N TYR A 659 -6.35 -12.34 -8.56
CA TYR A 659 -7.48 -12.95 -7.86
C TYR A 659 -8.65 -13.31 -8.81
N ILE A 660 -8.88 -12.52 -9.87
CA ILE A 660 -9.95 -12.81 -10.84
C ILE A 660 -9.63 -14.08 -11.64
N ASP A 661 -8.37 -14.24 -12.06
CA ASP A 661 -7.88 -15.47 -12.69
C ASP A 661 -7.96 -16.68 -11.72
N TYR A 662 -7.68 -16.48 -10.44
CA TYR A 662 -7.79 -17.54 -9.41
C TYR A 662 -9.24 -18.03 -9.26
N LEU A 663 -10.23 -17.14 -9.24
CA LEU A 663 -11.64 -17.53 -9.22
C LEU A 663 -12.04 -18.31 -10.49
N ARG A 664 -11.65 -17.80 -11.67
CA ARG A 664 -11.90 -18.45 -12.96
C ARG A 664 -11.28 -19.85 -13.03
N LEU A 665 -10.03 -19.99 -12.57
CA LEU A 665 -9.30 -21.24 -12.52
C LEU A 665 -9.90 -22.25 -11.52
N THR A 666 -10.19 -21.82 -10.30
CA THR A 666 -10.70 -22.74 -9.26
C THR A 666 -12.14 -23.18 -9.50
N ASN A 667 -12.97 -22.35 -10.14
CA ASN A 667 -14.30 -22.78 -10.59
C ASN A 667 -14.21 -23.77 -11.77
N TYR A 668 -13.32 -23.52 -12.73
CA TYR A 668 -13.05 -24.47 -13.82
C TYR A 668 -12.57 -25.83 -13.30
N LEU A 669 -11.57 -25.85 -12.42
CA LEU A 669 -11.02 -27.09 -11.85
C LEU A 669 -12.06 -27.88 -11.04
N ARG A 670 -13.00 -27.20 -10.37
CA ARG A 670 -14.05 -27.83 -9.56
C ARG A 670 -15.21 -28.41 -10.38
N ASN A 671 -15.56 -27.76 -11.50
CA ASN A 671 -16.80 -28.07 -12.23
C ASN A 671 -16.58 -28.82 -13.54
N GLU A 672 -15.46 -28.59 -14.24
CA GLU A 672 -15.18 -29.14 -15.57
C GLU A 672 -13.95 -30.09 -15.58
N SER A 673 -13.30 -30.33 -14.45
CA SER A 673 -12.07 -31.16 -14.37
C SER A 673 -12.20 -32.30 -13.35
N SER A 674 -11.54 -33.43 -13.65
CA SER A 674 -11.46 -34.60 -12.76
C SER A 674 -10.31 -34.52 -11.74
N ILE A 675 -9.63 -33.37 -11.62
CA ILE A 675 -8.49 -33.21 -10.70
C ILE A 675 -9.00 -32.90 -9.30
N SER A 676 -8.62 -33.73 -8.31
CA SER A 676 -8.73 -33.37 -6.90
C SER A 676 -7.65 -32.34 -6.53
N PHE A 677 -8.10 -31.13 -6.18
CA PHE A 677 -7.24 -30.02 -5.81
C PHE A 677 -7.69 -29.33 -4.53
N VAL A 678 -6.75 -28.68 -3.88
CA VAL A 678 -6.95 -27.84 -2.70
C VAL A 678 -6.65 -26.39 -3.06
N SER A 679 -7.47 -25.45 -2.60
CA SER A 679 -7.25 -24.01 -2.85
C SER A 679 -7.00 -23.23 -1.55
N ILE A 680 -6.08 -22.27 -1.62
CA ILE A 680 -5.79 -21.31 -0.57
C ILE A 680 -5.64 -19.89 -1.14
N ASP A 681 -6.35 -18.95 -0.53
CA ASP A 681 -6.41 -17.54 -0.90
C ASP A 681 -6.38 -16.66 0.37
N GLU A 682 -6.32 -15.35 0.19
CA GLU A 682 -6.21 -14.39 1.29
C GLU A 682 -7.48 -14.25 2.15
N TYR A 683 -8.65 -14.67 1.64
CA TYR A 683 -9.93 -14.63 2.35
C TYR A 683 -10.24 -15.94 3.09
N SER A 684 -9.59 -17.04 2.71
CA SER A 684 -9.73 -18.35 3.32
C SER A 684 -9.37 -18.34 4.80
N SER A 685 -10.29 -18.81 5.64
CA SER A 685 -10.13 -18.85 7.10
C SER A 685 -8.86 -19.62 7.52
N GLN A 686 -8.28 -19.22 8.66
CA GLN A 686 -7.03 -19.81 9.16
C GLN A 686 -7.14 -21.34 9.33
N SER A 687 -8.32 -21.83 9.72
CA SER A 687 -8.62 -23.27 9.84
C SER A 687 -8.62 -23.98 8.48
N LYS A 688 -9.24 -23.38 7.44
CA LYS A 688 -9.18 -23.89 6.06
C LYS A 688 -7.73 -23.94 5.58
N VAL A 689 -6.99 -22.82 5.66
CA VAL A 689 -5.60 -22.75 5.19
C VAL A 689 -4.68 -23.74 5.91
N THR A 690 -4.85 -23.96 7.21
CA THR A 690 -4.07 -24.95 7.96
C THR A 690 -4.43 -26.38 7.54
N ARG A 691 -5.71 -26.73 7.42
CA ARG A 691 -6.17 -28.05 6.94
C ARG A 691 -5.70 -28.32 5.51
N SER A 692 -5.83 -27.35 4.61
CA SER A 692 -5.37 -27.39 3.22
C SER A 692 -3.87 -27.66 3.12
N ARG A 693 -3.06 -26.97 3.94
CA ARG A 693 -1.60 -27.15 3.96
C ARG A 693 -1.15 -28.47 4.57
N ALA A 694 -1.92 -29.03 5.52
CA ALA A 694 -1.66 -30.37 6.04
C ALA A 694 -1.93 -31.43 4.96
N LYS A 695 -3.12 -31.47 4.36
CA LYS A 695 -3.47 -32.48 3.33
C LYS A 695 -2.47 -32.54 2.16
N PHE A 696 -1.99 -31.39 1.70
CA PHE A 696 -1.00 -31.29 0.62
C PHE A 696 0.42 -31.70 1.06
N ALA A 697 0.78 -31.46 2.33
CA ALA A 697 2.05 -31.94 2.90
C ALA A 697 2.05 -33.46 3.12
N ASP A 698 0.91 -34.00 3.55
CA ASP A 698 0.61 -35.43 3.69
C ASP A 698 0.51 -36.17 2.33
N ALA A 699 0.72 -35.47 1.19
CA ALA A 699 0.58 -35.98 -0.18
C ALA A 699 -0.75 -36.71 -0.50
N ARG A 700 -1.84 -36.41 0.22
CA ARG A 700 -3.12 -37.15 0.10
C ARG A 700 -3.67 -37.08 -1.32
N ASN A 701 -4.32 -38.16 -1.75
CA ASN A 701 -4.94 -38.26 -3.08
C ASN A 701 -5.94 -37.12 -3.39
N ASP A 702 -6.64 -36.59 -2.39
CA ASP A 702 -7.56 -35.46 -2.55
C ASP A 702 -6.88 -34.08 -2.63
N ALA A 703 -5.55 -34.03 -2.46
CA ALA A 703 -4.75 -32.82 -2.29
C ALA A 703 -3.41 -32.84 -3.04
N ARG A 704 -3.28 -33.62 -4.12
CA ARG A 704 -2.06 -33.67 -4.96
C ARG A 704 -1.76 -32.36 -5.70
N VAL A 705 -2.77 -31.53 -5.94
CA VAL A 705 -2.64 -30.18 -6.54
C VAL A 705 -3.06 -29.10 -5.55
N MET A 706 -2.26 -28.04 -5.41
CA MET A 706 -2.61 -26.84 -4.65
C MET A 706 -2.68 -25.60 -5.55
N VAL A 707 -3.70 -24.77 -5.40
CA VAL A 707 -3.78 -23.45 -6.03
C VAL A 707 -3.62 -22.35 -4.96
N MET A 708 -2.70 -21.40 -5.17
CA MET A 708 -2.40 -20.31 -4.23
C MET A 708 -2.33 -18.93 -4.90
N THR A 709 -2.87 -17.90 -4.23
CA THR A 709 -2.79 -16.50 -4.67
C THR A 709 -1.47 -15.81 -4.26
N GLU A 710 -0.98 -14.87 -5.09
CA GLU A 710 0.15 -13.99 -4.74
C GLU A 710 -0.14 -13.16 -3.48
N ARG A 711 -1.38 -12.69 -3.31
CA ARG A 711 -1.81 -11.92 -2.14
C ARG A 711 -1.70 -12.73 -0.84
N LEU A 712 -2.09 -14.01 -0.83
CA LEU A 712 -1.90 -14.86 0.34
C LEU A 712 -0.41 -15.00 0.71
N HIS A 713 0.46 -15.21 -0.29
CA HIS A 713 1.91 -15.28 -0.07
C HIS A 713 2.45 -13.94 0.44
N PHE A 714 2.01 -12.80 -0.11
CA PHE A 714 2.38 -11.47 0.36
C PHE A 714 2.02 -11.24 1.83
N TYR A 715 0.76 -11.44 2.22
CA TYR A 715 0.27 -11.14 3.57
C TYR A 715 0.70 -12.15 4.65
N LYS A 716 0.90 -13.43 4.28
CA LYS A 716 1.16 -14.48 5.28
C LYS A 716 2.55 -15.12 5.19
N ARG A 717 3.21 -15.16 4.01
CA ARG A 717 4.48 -15.88 3.74
C ARG A 717 4.51 -17.25 4.40
N TYR A 718 3.58 -18.12 4.05
CA TYR A 718 3.58 -19.50 4.52
C TYR A 718 4.66 -20.30 3.80
N SER A 719 5.46 -21.08 4.53
CA SER A 719 6.18 -22.20 3.94
C SER A 719 5.16 -23.30 3.61
N ILE A 720 5.16 -23.74 2.36
CA ILE A 720 4.39 -24.90 1.90
C ILE A 720 5.36 -26.10 1.86
N LYS A 721 4.92 -27.25 2.38
CA LYS A 721 5.63 -28.54 2.27
C LYS A 721 5.01 -29.36 1.13
N GLY A 722 5.64 -30.46 0.70
CA GLY A 722 5.16 -31.33 -0.36
C GLY A 722 5.33 -30.79 -1.79
N VAL A 723 5.86 -29.57 -1.97
CA VAL A 723 5.97 -28.94 -3.30
C VAL A 723 7.13 -29.58 -4.08
N ARG A 724 6.81 -30.40 -5.08
CA ARG A 724 7.80 -30.97 -6.02
C ARG A 724 7.71 -30.33 -7.42
N ASN A 725 6.51 -29.93 -7.85
CA ASN A 725 6.27 -29.24 -9.12
C ASN A 725 5.70 -27.83 -8.90
N VAL A 726 6.02 -26.88 -9.78
CA VAL A 726 5.56 -25.48 -9.70
C VAL A 726 5.09 -24.99 -11.06
N ILE A 727 3.88 -24.44 -11.11
CA ILE A 727 3.29 -23.80 -12.28
C ILE A 727 2.93 -22.37 -11.93
N PHE A 728 3.69 -21.41 -12.45
CA PHE A 728 3.30 -19.99 -12.44
C PHE A 728 2.28 -19.78 -13.56
N TYR A 729 1.03 -19.51 -13.19
CA TYR A 729 -0.06 -19.20 -14.13
C TYR A 729 0.15 -17.84 -14.81
N ASP A 730 0.80 -16.91 -14.12
CA ASP A 730 1.34 -15.66 -14.65
C ASP A 730 2.60 -15.33 -13.83
N ILE A 731 3.50 -14.49 -14.36
CA ILE A 731 4.77 -14.14 -13.72
C ILE A 731 4.48 -13.32 -12.44
N PRO A 732 5.10 -13.66 -11.29
CA PRO A 732 4.89 -12.92 -10.04
C PRO A 732 5.10 -11.41 -10.16
N THR A 733 4.27 -10.65 -9.46
CA THR A 733 4.30 -9.18 -9.47
C THR A 733 5.54 -8.66 -8.72
N ASP A 734 5.86 -9.25 -7.56
CA ASP A 734 7.16 -9.10 -6.92
C ASP A 734 8.16 -10.14 -7.45
N PRO A 735 9.29 -9.74 -8.06
CA PRO A 735 10.29 -10.68 -8.58
C PRO A 735 10.84 -11.65 -7.54
N ASP A 736 10.92 -11.24 -6.27
CA ASP A 736 11.48 -12.09 -5.22
C ASP A 736 10.60 -13.33 -4.99
N PHE A 737 9.29 -13.24 -5.25
CA PHE A 737 8.37 -14.34 -4.99
C PHE A 737 8.64 -15.50 -5.95
N TYR A 738 9.13 -15.25 -7.16
CA TYR A 738 9.60 -16.30 -8.07
C TYR A 738 10.66 -17.18 -7.37
N SER A 739 11.71 -16.58 -6.79
CA SER A 739 12.72 -17.33 -6.04
C SER A 739 12.20 -17.96 -4.74
N GLN A 740 11.21 -17.35 -4.07
CA GLN A 740 10.64 -17.88 -2.83
C GLN A 740 9.74 -19.09 -3.07
N ILE A 741 8.98 -19.13 -4.16
CA ILE A 741 8.20 -20.31 -4.55
C ILE A 741 9.13 -21.43 -5.03
N LEU A 742 10.19 -21.13 -5.79
CA LEU A 742 11.21 -22.12 -6.14
C LEU A 742 12.00 -22.65 -4.93
N GLN A 743 12.14 -21.84 -3.88
CA GLN A 743 12.73 -22.30 -2.61
C GLN A 743 11.89 -23.41 -1.96
N PHE A 744 10.58 -23.50 -2.18
CA PHE A 744 9.78 -24.61 -1.63
C PHE A 744 10.17 -25.97 -2.23
N VAL A 745 10.49 -26.04 -3.53
CA VAL A 745 10.99 -27.27 -4.19
C VAL A 745 12.33 -27.69 -3.61
N VAL A 746 13.19 -26.71 -3.31
CA VAL A 746 14.51 -26.94 -2.70
C VAL A 746 14.39 -27.36 -1.24
N ASP A 747 13.55 -26.69 -0.46
CA ASP A 747 13.26 -27.02 0.94
C ASP A 747 12.62 -28.42 1.07
N GLU A 748 11.90 -28.87 0.05
CA GLU A 748 11.32 -30.21 0.03
C GLU A 748 12.36 -31.28 -0.32
N LYS A 749 13.23 -31.07 -1.32
CA LYS A 749 14.36 -31.98 -1.59
C LYS A 749 15.22 -32.19 -0.34
N ILE A 750 15.58 -31.11 0.35
CA ILE A 750 16.40 -31.18 1.57
C ILE A 750 15.71 -32.00 2.67
N ARG A 751 14.37 -31.98 2.75
CA ARG A 751 13.63 -32.84 3.70
C ARG A 751 13.70 -34.31 3.31
N VAL A 752 13.54 -34.63 2.02
CA VAL A 752 13.60 -36.01 1.52
C VAL A 752 14.99 -36.61 1.74
N GLU A 753 16.06 -35.85 1.44
CA GLU A 753 17.44 -36.29 1.73
C GLU A 753 17.64 -36.54 3.23
N VAL A 754 17.27 -35.59 4.10
CA VAL A 754 17.41 -35.73 5.56
C VAL A 754 16.52 -36.82 6.18
N SER A 755 15.44 -37.25 5.52
CA SER A 755 14.65 -38.40 5.98
C SER A 755 15.18 -39.75 5.51
N VAL A 756 16.07 -39.78 4.49
CA VAL A 756 16.81 -41.00 4.12
C VAL A 756 18.01 -41.15 5.06
N ASP A 757 18.85 -40.09 5.16
CA ASP A 757 20.05 -40.05 6.02
C ASP A 757 19.77 -40.41 7.50
N GLY A 758 18.52 -40.23 7.97
CA GLY A 758 18.09 -40.52 9.34
C GLY A 758 17.47 -41.89 9.58
N ASN A 759 17.19 -42.67 8.54
CA ASN A 759 16.77 -44.07 8.64
C ASN A 759 18.01 -45.00 8.64
N ASP A 760 19.02 -44.67 7.83
CA ASP A 760 20.28 -45.41 7.74
C ASP A 760 21.01 -45.52 9.10
N GLU A 761 20.85 -44.53 10.01
CA GLU A 761 21.42 -44.57 11.38
C GLU A 761 20.60 -45.45 12.36
N GLU A 762 19.35 -45.82 12.07
CA GLU A 762 18.54 -46.74 12.90
C GLU A 762 18.66 -48.19 12.40
N GLU A 763 18.81 -48.43 11.09
CA GLU A 763 18.97 -49.79 10.52
C GLU A 763 20.35 -50.42 10.85
N GLU A 764 21.42 -49.64 11.09
CA GLU A 764 22.73 -50.18 11.52
C GLU A 764 22.77 -50.68 12.99
N GLU A 765 21.77 -50.39 13.85
CA GLU A 765 21.73 -50.90 15.24
C GLU A 765 20.92 -52.21 15.41
N GLU A 766 20.17 -52.69 14.42
CA GLU A 766 19.34 -53.92 14.55
C GLU A 766 19.98 -55.23 14.02
N GLU A 767 21.12 -55.21 13.32
CA GLU A 767 21.76 -56.45 12.80
C GLU A 767 22.59 -57.29 13.81
N GLU A 768 22.87 -56.82 15.04
CA GLU A 768 23.62 -57.59 16.07
C GLU A 768 22.70 -58.15 17.20
N GLY A 769 21.69 -58.97 16.86
CA GLY A 769 20.70 -59.52 17.82
C GLY A 769 20.26 -60.98 17.64
N GLU A 770 20.78 -61.87 18.51
CA GLU A 770 20.21 -63.16 18.98
C GLU A 770 19.91 -64.33 17.99
N GLU A 771 20.78 -65.36 18.04
CA GLU A 771 20.43 -66.75 17.68
C GLU A 771 19.84 -67.48 18.91
N GLU A 772 18.66 -68.12 18.81
CA GLU A 772 18.34 -69.51 19.30
C GLU A 772 16.83 -69.89 19.25
N ASP A 773 16.55 -71.11 18.77
CA ASP A 773 15.44 -72.04 19.07
C ASP A 773 13.97 -71.56 19.26
N GLY A 774 13.22 -71.50 18.14
CA GLY A 774 12.22 -72.53 17.75
C GLY A 774 10.93 -72.81 18.55
N ASP A 775 9.77 -72.78 17.85
CA ASP A 775 8.80 -73.90 17.76
C ASP A 775 7.86 -73.70 16.54
N GLU A 776 7.24 -74.77 16.02
CA GLU A 776 6.42 -74.76 14.79
C GLU A 776 4.89 -74.71 15.07
N GLU A 777 4.17 -73.68 14.60
CA GLU A 777 2.72 -73.74 14.33
C GLU A 777 2.40 -73.10 12.96
N GLU A 778 1.58 -73.77 12.14
CA GLU A 778 1.22 -73.36 10.78
C GLU A 778 0.02 -72.38 10.79
N GLU A 779 0.26 -71.07 10.58
CA GLU A 779 -0.79 -70.11 10.17
C GLU A 779 -0.68 -69.79 8.67
N GLU A 780 -1.80 -69.40 8.05
CA GLU A 780 -1.97 -69.40 6.59
C GLU A 780 -1.20 -68.26 5.89
N GLU A 781 -0.54 -68.57 4.75
CA GLU A 781 0.20 -67.61 3.93
C GLU A 781 -0.74 -66.58 3.26
N GLU A 782 -1.07 -65.47 3.94
CA GLU A 782 -1.45 -64.24 3.24
C GLU A 782 -0.21 -63.66 2.55
N GLU A 783 -0.23 -63.59 1.21
CA GLU A 783 0.85 -63.00 0.42
C GLU A 783 1.13 -61.56 0.92
N PRO A 784 2.38 -61.21 1.29
CA PRO A 784 2.71 -59.84 1.65
C PRO A 784 2.48 -58.97 0.41
N GLN A 785 1.44 -58.12 0.46
CA GLN A 785 1.16 -57.19 -0.63
C GLN A 785 2.40 -56.34 -0.89
N ASP A 786 2.78 -56.25 -2.17
CA ASP A 786 4.06 -55.77 -2.68
C ASP A 786 4.28 -54.25 -2.42
N GLY A 787 4.43 -53.93 -1.13
CA GLY A 787 4.60 -52.62 -0.54
C GLY A 787 5.95 -52.01 -0.87
N ASN A 788 6.14 -51.71 -2.15
CA ASN A 788 7.28 -50.97 -2.66
C ASN A 788 7.23 -49.51 -2.18
N ASP A 789 7.54 -49.30 -0.91
CA ASP A 789 7.98 -48.00 -0.37
C ASP A 789 9.37 -47.67 -0.92
N TYR A 790 9.45 -47.51 -2.25
CA TYR A 790 10.52 -46.77 -2.90
C TYR A 790 10.48 -45.35 -2.34
N GLN A 791 11.36 -45.06 -1.38
CA GLN A 791 11.60 -43.69 -0.93
C GLN A 791 12.14 -42.88 -2.13
N VAL A 792 11.23 -42.19 -2.84
CA VAL A 792 11.54 -41.61 -4.15
C VAL A 792 12.51 -40.44 -4.02
N GLU A 793 13.79 -40.72 -4.26
CA GLU A 793 14.89 -39.73 -4.34
C GLU A 793 14.48 -38.55 -5.23
N MET A 794 14.52 -37.34 -4.67
CA MET A 794 14.00 -36.14 -5.34
C MET A 794 15.04 -35.51 -6.29
N ASP A 795 15.13 -36.02 -7.52
CA ASP A 795 15.95 -35.38 -8.56
C ASP A 795 15.31 -34.07 -9.08
N LEU A 796 16.00 -32.95 -8.84
CA LEU A 796 15.63 -31.62 -9.33
C LEU A 796 15.55 -31.53 -10.86
N ASN A 797 16.25 -32.41 -11.60
CA ASN A 797 16.18 -32.42 -13.06
C ASN A 797 14.78 -32.83 -13.57
N LEU A 798 14.06 -33.64 -12.79
CA LEU A 798 12.72 -34.16 -13.13
C LEU A 798 11.58 -33.22 -12.68
N CYS A 799 11.84 -32.33 -11.72
CA CYS A 799 10.85 -31.40 -11.19
C CYS A 799 10.25 -30.49 -12.29
N MET A 800 8.92 -30.46 -12.39
CA MET A 800 8.22 -29.70 -13.41
C MET A 800 8.02 -28.25 -12.96
N ILE A 801 8.97 -27.39 -13.30
CA ILE A 801 8.86 -25.93 -13.10
C ILE A 801 8.50 -25.26 -14.44
N ARG A 802 7.32 -24.62 -14.49
CA ARG A 802 6.81 -23.93 -15.67
C ARG A 802 6.28 -22.54 -15.33
N ALA A 803 6.45 -21.60 -16.26
CA ALA A 803 5.90 -20.25 -16.14
C ALA A 803 5.25 -19.82 -17.46
N MET A 804 3.94 -19.55 -17.43
CA MET A 804 3.24 -18.97 -18.57
C MET A 804 3.52 -17.46 -18.66
N PHE A 805 3.64 -16.93 -19.88
CA PHE A 805 3.79 -15.49 -20.11
C PHE A 805 3.27 -15.06 -21.49
N SER A 806 2.83 -13.81 -21.59
CA SER A 806 2.50 -13.16 -22.86
C SER A 806 3.66 -12.30 -23.36
N LYS A 807 3.61 -11.88 -24.63
CA LYS A 807 4.56 -10.88 -25.17
C LYS A 807 4.51 -9.52 -24.47
N PHE A 808 3.47 -9.24 -23.66
CA PHE A 808 3.30 -7.99 -22.92
C PHE A 808 4.00 -8.00 -21.54
N ASP A 809 4.34 -9.17 -20.99
CA ASP A 809 4.93 -9.33 -19.65
C ASP A 809 6.42 -8.95 -19.52
N LEU A 810 6.97 -8.25 -20.52
CA LEU A 810 8.36 -7.82 -20.59
C LEU A 810 8.84 -7.12 -19.29
N MET A 811 7.98 -6.32 -18.65
CA MET A 811 8.31 -5.61 -17.41
C MET A 811 8.35 -6.49 -16.16
N ARG A 812 7.73 -7.67 -16.18
CA ARG A 812 7.87 -8.69 -15.13
C ARG A 812 9.10 -9.56 -15.43
N LEU A 813 9.22 -10.03 -16.67
CA LEU A 813 10.32 -10.87 -17.15
C LEU A 813 11.70 -10.19 -17.06
N GLU A 814 11.82 -8.87 -17.33
CA GLU A 814 13.08 -8.11 -17.23
C GLU A 814 13.79 -8.33 -15.88
N LYS A 815 13.01 -8.50 -14.80
CA LYS A 815 13.50 -8.66 -13.44
C LYS A 815 13.87 -10.12 -13.13
N VAL A 816 13.08 -11.06 -13.63
CA VAL A 816 13.24 -12.51 -13.38
C VAL A 816 14.39 -13.10 -14.20
N VAL A 817 14.37 -12.95 -15.53
CA VAL A 817 15.36 -13.53 -16.45
C VAL A 817 16.47 -12.56 -16.86
N GLY A 818 16.33 -11.25 -16.58
CA GLY A 818 17.24 -10.19 -17.02
C GLY A 818 16.88 -9.63 -18.41
N LEU A 819 17.11 -8.33 -18.63
CA LEU A 819 16.61 -7.57 -19.80
C LEU A 819 16.89 -8.24 -21.15
N ARG A 820 18.11 -8.76 -21.37
CA ARG A 820 18.49 -9.43 -22.62
C ARG A 820 17.70 -10.71 -22.88
N ASN A 821 17.46 -11.50 -21.83
CA ASN A 821 16.70 -12.75 -21.94
C ASN A 821 15.20 -12.44 -22.05
N ALA A 822 14.68 -11.45 -21.34
CA ALA A 822 13.28 -11.01 -21.44
C ALA A 822 12.95 -10.49 -22.86
N ALA A 823 13.81 -9.63 -23.42
CA ALA A 823 13.70 -9.18 -24.80
C ALA A 823 13.84 -10.31 -25.82
N ARG A 824 14.50 -11.42 -25.47
CA ARG A 824 14.54 -12.65 -26.29
C ARG A 824 13.20 -13.39 -26.23
N LEU A 825 12.71 -13.70 -25.02
CA LEU A 825 11.45 -14.40 -24.77
C LEU A 825 10.23 -13.73 -25.42
N CYS A 826 10.15 -12.40 -25.38
CA CYS A 826 9.00 -11.67 -25.94
C CYS A 826 9.04 -11.49 -27.46
N ASN A 827 10.17 -11.76 -28.13
CA ASN A 827 10.34 -11.50 -29.59
C ASN A 827 10.74 -12.73 -30.42
N GLU A 828 11.28 -13.81 -29.83
CA GLU A 828 11.55 -15.05 -30.57
C GLU A 828 10.31 -15.95 -30.61
N ASP A 829 10.05 -16.55 -31.78
CA ASP A 829 8.92 -17.48 -32.03
C ASP A 829 9.09 -18.87 -31.36
N SER A 830 9.93 -18.96 -30.32
CA SER A 830 10.13 -20.18 -29.55
C SER A 830 9.09 -20.26 -28.41
N GLU A 831 8.04 -21.05 -28.61
CA GLU A 831 6.95 -21.26 -27.65
C GLU A 831 7.43 -21.68 -26.25
N VAL A 832 8.54 -22.44 -26.16
CA VAL A 832 9.11 -22.91 -24.90
C VAL A 832 10.62 -22.60 -24.84
N ASN A 833 11.04 -21.97 -23.75
CA ASN A 833 12.44 -21.65 -23.46
C ASN A 833 12.83 -22.17 -22.07
N VAL A 834 13.88 -22.98 -21.97
CA VAL A 834 14.33 -23.58 -20.70
C VAL A 834 15.59 -22.88 -20.18
N PHE A 835 15.58 -22.53 -18.90
CA PHE A 835 16.74 -22.04 -18.14
C PHE A 835 17.16 -23.08 -17.11
N ASN A 836 18.46 -23.16 -16.84
CA ASN A 836 19.09 -24.13 -15.93
C ASN A 836 20.00 -23.40 -14.94
#